data_AF-A0A8B8DXI0-F1
#
_entry.id   AF-A0A8B8DXI0-F1
#
_cell.length_a   1.000
_cell.length_b   1.000
_cell.length_c   1.000
_cell.angle_alpha   90.00
_cell.angle_beta   90.00
_cell.angle_gamma   90.00
#
_symmetry.space_group_name_H-M   'P 1'
#
loop_
_entity.id
_entity.type
_entity.pdbx_description
1 polymer ?
#
loop_
_entity_poly.entity_id
_entity_poly.type
_entity_poly.pdbx_seq_one_letter_code
_entity_poly.pdbx_strand_id
1 'polypeptide(L)'
;MRSLLLVLGASLVSIAVTGQNQTKSKIQQTLRSAFTNCRQGTNPGMVVVVVKEGQVVTSQAFGVKDLGTKQPMTTSTQLGIGSLTKIFANLLIQKYFGEDSRYSLITTLRLLFGKNDLFHHSELRTFFANTLDLMSHRMGFPSHNYLRLDDSLHRGNVLERIKSFEPRGGFRDSYFYSNILYGLLTDMGERLGGRPWEELIAGEFFTPTGMTNSSFLTTLDPRSTNIATGYKEDSEGLHPMSFELLRKWTELCGAACITTSADDIGQFMKLLLNDGVTDSGRRLVGREEMRDMFRSWNLPRSSSLDDYFSTTKGVPYSRVYTGIGLGLKTGLYRGHRILEETGDIFGYSSLMTLFPDQKLGIFIGMTGEDDDDLFRITASSFIADIMNGQEPWLNASTLCSFPEPFMKTKPKKRSRPTGEYPLDRPASDLVGVYRNDLYGDIAISENNGSLQLQYGYVTFHLVRRDSKSYMFYMISTGIAARAFSRRTMEFKASDPEKPDYINIARLRHFEGSDFVRQPQLSVANVVEDKTTREGILDSTLRTAFKACRWNQNPSLAVTVVKEGQQVFSRGYGVRDLESRKPITTHTMFGIGSLTKIFANLLIQKYMSNYSRYDMNTTLRHLFGNKEIFQHSFLLSQFVNTLDLMTHRTGLPPYNYLRLDDKLRRENIIERIHLLKTEGGFREHFKTNNLMYGIITYMAERIGGSSWESLIRKEFLDPLGMNSSSFFTQLDPDTDDVATGYVEDEGVLRPVSFEFLRQWTEMCGAACMTTSADDMAKFMNFLLNSGETDSNIRLTDEKSIHDLFLPWIQLQSSDIDDYFGKSSGVPYSRTYSGYGLGLNIGTYRGHRILEETGNVFGYRSLMTLFPDKNLGIFISSTGEDDDELFRLAVSSYISDLYNEEEPWLNSTLLCSFPRPFRSNAPKRRSRYIPNDVPLGRPIEDYTGTYHHEVFRDLTVTAEENQLKLTYGYVTFELRKRAKGSEKFYMIAVGSAKHALKPRTVEFRETEANRTGYINVVHINSFEDSDFVKVPDIDTSSLIPIKIWR
;
A
#
# COMPACT_ATOMS: atom_id res chain seq x y z
N MET A 1 49.36 -58.49 30.61
CA MET A 1 48.82 -57.36 29.81
C MET A 1 47.30 -57.34 29.71
N ARG A 2 46.60 -58.43 29.38
CA ARG A 2 45.12 -58.45 29.30
C ARG A 2 44.40 -58.07 30.61
N SER A 3 44.88 -58.51 31.78
CA SER A 3 44.28 -58.15 33.08
C SER A 3 44.52 -56.70 33.50
N LEU A 4 45.64 -56.10 33.08
CA LEU A 4 45.95 -54.69 33.37
C LEU A 4 45.08 -53.73 32.52
N LEU A 5 44.79 -54.11 31.27
CA LEU A 5 43.87 -53.40 30.37
C LEU A 5 42.41 -53.47 30.85
N LEU A 6 41.98 -54.59 31.45
CA LEU A 6 40.65 -54.75 32.04
C LEU A 6 40.47 -53.92 33.33
N VAL A 7 41.50 -53.83 34.19
CA VAL A 7 41.45 -53.01 35.42
C VAL A 7 41.54 -51.52 35.10
N LEU A 8 42.39 -51.11 34.15
CA LEU A 8 42.43 -49.72 33.65
C LEU A 8 41.12 -49.33 32.95
N GLY A 9 40.53 -50.23 32.15
CA GLY A 9 39.22 -50.02 31.53
C GLY A 9 38.09 -49.88 32.56
N ALA A 10 38.04 -50.73 33.58
CA ALA A 10 37.03 -50.65 34.64
C ALA A 10 37.19 -49.41 35.53
N SER A 11 38.43 -48.95 35.75
CA SER A 11 38.74 -47.76 36.55
C SER A 11 38.39 -46.47 35.80
N LEU A 12 38.67 -46.41 34.50
CA LEU A 12 38.27 -45.29 33.63
C LEU A 12 36.75 -45.21 33.47
N VAL A 13 36.06 -46.35 33.35
CA VAL A 13 34.59 -46.40 33.32
C VAL A 13 33.99 -45.96 34.66
N SER A 14 34.55 -46.39 35.80
CA SER A 14 34.07 -45.98 37.13
C SER A 14 34.29 -44.49 37.40
N ILE A 15 35.42 -43.91 36.97
CA ILE A 15 35.70 -42.47 37.09
C ILE A 15 34.78 -41.63 36.20
N ALA A 16 34.47 -42.09 34.99
CA ALA A 16 33.52 -41.44 34.10
C ALA A 16 32.08 -41.45 34.67
N VAL A 17 31.65 -42.57 35.24
CA VAL A 17 30.32 -42.72 35.87
C VAL A 17 30.17 -41.87 37.13
N THR A 18 31.22 -41.78 37.98
CA THR A 18 31.17 -40.93 39.19
C THR A 18 31.17 -39.44 38.84
N GLY A 19 31.96 -39.01 37.85
CA GLY A 19 31.95 -37.62 37.35
C GLY A 19 30.61 -37.20 36.76
N GLN A 20 29.96 -38.08 35.98
CA GLN A 20 28.64 -37.81 35.40
C GLN A 20 27.53 -37.73 36.46
N ASN A 21 27.58 -38.57 37.50
CA ASN A 21 26.66 -38.53 38.63
C ASN A 21 26.83 -37.26 39.49
N GLN A 22 28.05 -36.79 39.69
CA GLN A 22 28.33 -35.55 40.42
C GLN A 22 27.80 -34.31 39.68
N THR A 23 27.98 -34.27 38.35
CA THR A 23 27.43 -33.21 37.47
C THR A 23 25.91 -33.15 37.55
N LYS A 24 25.22 -34.30 37.44
CA LYS A 24 23.76 -34.39 37.54
C LYS A 24 23.25 -33.88 38.89
N SER A 25 23.89 -34.29 39.98
CA SER A 25 23.53 -33.90 41.35
C SER A 25 23.66 -32.38 41.56
N LYS A 26 24.77 -31.78 41.09
CA LYS A 26 25.02 -30.33 41.19
C LYS A 26 23.92 -29.52 40.48
N ILE A 27 23.58 -29.89 39.24
CA ILE A 27 22.50 -29.23 38.47
C ILE A 27 21.17 -29.33 39.25
N GLN A 28 20.80 -30.53 39.68
CA GLN A 28 19.53 -30.77 40.35
C GLN A 28 19.40 -29.98 41.66
N GLN A 29 20.45 -29.97 42.49
CA GLN A 29 20.44 -29.30 43.79
C GLN A 29 20.35 -27.77 43.64
N THR A 30 21.13 -27.19 42.72
CA THR A 30 21.11 -25.74 42.49
C THR A 30 19.76 -25.27 41.95
N LEU A 31 19.20 -25.96 40.95
CA LEU A 31 17.90 -25.58 40.37
C LEU A 31 16.75 -25.79 41.37
N ARG A 32 16.79 -26.86 42.18
CA ARG A 32 15.81 -27.08 43.26
C ARG A 32 15.85 -25.94 44.26
N SER A 33 17.05 -25.55 44.72
CA SER A 33 17.23 -24.46 45.66
C SER A 33 16.71 -23.13 45.09
N ALA A 34 17.08 -22.80 43.85
CA ALA A 34 16.58 -21.60 43.19
C ALA A 34 15.05 -21.62 43.03
N PHE A 35 14.48 -22.76 42.60
CA PHE A 35 13.03 -22.91 42.47
C PHE A 35 12.31 -22.68 43.80
N THR A 36 12.70 -23.40 44.86
CA THR A 36 12.07 -23.27 46.19
C THR A 36 12.20 -21.85 46.75
N ASN A 37 13.35 -21.21 46.58
CA ASN A 37 13.64 -19.94 47.24
C ASN A 37 12.98 -18.73 46.56
N CYS A 38 12.81 -18.74 45.24
CA CYS A 38 12.36 -17.53 44.53
C CYS A 38 11.38 -17.75 43.38
N ARG A 39 11.10 -18.99 42.97
CA ARG A 39 10.17 -19.23 41.85
C ARG A 39 8.89 -19.94 42.25
N GLN A 40 8.90 -20.79 43.27
CA GLN A 40 7.71 -21.56 43.67
C GLN A 40 6.50 -20.67 43.99
N GLY A 41 6.72 -19.45 44.50
CA GLY A 41 5.65 -18.48 44.80
C GLY A 41 5.01 -17.83 43.58
N THR A 42 5.68 -17.81 42.43
CA THR A 42 5.21 -17.17 41.18
C THR A 42 5.01 -18.17 40.04
N ASN A 43 5.61 -19.36 40.16
CA ASN A 43 5.62 -20.44 39.20
C ASN A 43 5.37 -21.76 39.95
N PRO A 44 4.11 -22.25 40.02
CA PRO A 44 3.75 -23.43 40.79
C PRO A 44 4.49 -24.72 40.42
N GLY A 45 4.83 -24.88 39.14
CA GLY A 45 5.56 -26.03 38.61
C GLY A 45 6.65 -25.61 37.63
N MET A 46 7.74 -26.39 37.60
CA MET A 46 8.85 -26.24 36.67
C MET A 46 9.38 -27.61 36.25
N VAL A 47 9.78 -27.75 34.99
CA VAL A 47 10.48 -28.92 34.46
C VAL A 47 11.77 -28.51 33.74
N VAL A 48 12.77 -29.38 33.79
CA VAL A 48 14.08 -29.17 33.17
C VAL A 48 14.55 -30.47 32.56
N VAL A 49 14.99 -30.46 31.29
CA VAL A 49 15.65 -31.61 30.66
C VAL A 49 16.95 -31.18 29.97
N VAL A 50 17.97 -32.02 30.08
CA VAL A 50 19.30 -31.81 29.50
C VAL A 50 19.67 -33.03 28.67
N VAL A 51 19.95 -32.80 27.39
CA VAL A 51 20.44 -33.80 26.44
C VAL A 51 21.90 -33.52 26.13
N LYS A 52 22.76 -34.54 26.16
CA LYS A 52 24.17 -34.44 25.75
C LYS A 52 24.55 -35.68 24.97
N GLU A 53 25.15 -35.50 23.79
CA GLU A 53 25.68 -36.59 22.96
C GLU A 53 24.63 -37.69 22.66
N GLY A 54 23.39 -37.26 22.41
CA GLY A 54 22.27 -38.17 22.10
C GLY A 54 21.64 -38.86 23.31
N GLN A 55 22.05 -38.52 24.55
CA GLN A 55 21.51 -39.09 25.78
C GLN A 55 20.86 -38.04 26.67
N VAL A 56 19.78 -38.40 27.36
CA VAL A 56 19.18 -37.55 28.39
C VAL A 56 20.03 -37.67 29.67
N VAL A 57 20.76 -36.61 30.01
CA VAL A 57 21.64 -36.56 31.20
C VAL A 57 20.82 -36.37 32.47
N THR A 58 19.83 -35.47 32.42
CA THR A 58 18.88 -35.27 33.52
C THR A 58 17.54 -34.79 32.98
N SER A 59 16.45 -35.27 33.59
CA SER A 59 15.07 -34.81 33.40
C SER A 59 14.50 -34.64 34.80
N GLN A 60 14.04 -33.45 35.14
CA GLN A 60 13.63 -33.06 36.50
C GLN A 60 12.30 -32.31 36.45
N ALA A 61 11.50 -32.50 37.50
CA ALA A 61 10.28 -31.75 37.74
C ALA A 61 10.28 -31.24 39.18
N PHE A 62 9.76 -30.02 39.38
CA PHE A 62 9.69 -29.32 40.64
C PHE A 62 8.28 -28.73 40.83
N GLY A 63 7.82 -28.69 42.08
CA GLY A 63 6.53 -28.09 42.42
C GLY A 63 5.32 -28.96 42.09
N VAL A 64 4.19 -28.29 41.84
CA VAL A 64 2.90 -28.91 41.56
C VAL A 64 2.42 -28.52 40.18
N LYS A 65 1.69 -29.42 39.52
CA LYS A 65 1.08 -29.12 38.23
C LYS A 65 -0.22 -28.31 38.36
N ASP A 66 -0.83 -28.30 39.53
CA ASP A 66 -2.04 -27.53 39.83
C ASP A 66 -2.11 -27.20 41.32
N LEU A 67 -2.29 -25.92 41.66
CA LEU A 67 -2.33 -25.40 43.03
C LEU A 67 -3.57 -25.86 43.82
N GLY A 68 -4.70 -26.10 43.13
CA GLY A 68 -5.95 -26.49 43.78
C GLY A 68 -5.93 -27.96 44.21
N THR A 69 -5.58 -28.84 43.29
CA THR A 69 -5.48 -30.29 43.51
C THR A 69 -4.18 -30.72 44.18
N LYS A 70 -3.14 -29.87 44.15
CA LYS A 70 -1.79 -30.12 44.67
C LYS A 70 -1.11 -31.35 44.05
N GLN A 71 -1.53 -31.77 42.87
CA GLN A 71 -0.89 -32.89 42.18
C GLN A 71 0.56 -32.53 41.82
N PRO A 72 1.53 -33.44 42.03
CA PRO A 72 2.94 -33.14 41.79
C PRO A 72 3.20 -32.91 40.30
N MET A 73 4.12 -32.00 40.00
CA MET A 73 4.69 -31.88 38.65
C MET A 73 5.58 -33.09 38.39
N THR A 74 5.41 -33.77 37.25
CA THR A 74 6.27 -34.87 36.80
C THR A 74 6.97 -34.52 35.50
N THR A 75 8.01 -35.28 35.13
CA THR A 75 8.72 -35.09 33.85
C THR A 75 7.85 -35.42 32.62
N SER A 76 6.80 -36.23 32.82
CA SER A 76 5.75 -36.54 31.84
C SER A 76 4.56 -35.58 31.87
N THR A 77 4.55 -34.59 32.77
CA THR A 77 3.46 -33.60 32.83
C THR A 77 3.60 -32.62 31.67
N GLN A 78 2.53 -32.44 30.91
CA GLN A 78 2.50 -31.52 29.79
C GLN A 78 2.38 -30.07 30.25
N LEU A 79 3.00 -29.17 29.52
CA LEU A 79 2.78 -27.72 29.62
C LEU A 79 2.80 -27.11 28.22
N GLY A 80 2.13 -25.96 28.05
CA GLY A 80 2.16 -25.24 26.79
C GLY A 80 3.52 -24.59 26.58
N ILE A 81 4.17 -24.89 25.45
CA ILE A 81 5.54 -24.40 25.15
C ILE A 81 5.56 -23.11 24.32
N GLY A 82 4.39 -22.51 24.07
CA GLY A 82 4.24 -21.28 23.31
C GLY A 82 5.08 -21.26 22.04
N SER A 83 5.87 -20.21 21.85
CA SER A 83 6.63 -19.95 20.63
C SER A 83 7.66 -21.00 20.23
N LEU A 84 8.04 -21.93 21.10
CA LEU A 84 8.83 -23.11 20.69
C LEU A 84 8.10 -23.97 19.65
N THR A 85 6.77 -23.86 19.56
CA THR A 85 5.96 -24.45 18.48
C THR A 85 6.45 -24.08 17.08
N LYS A 86 7.06 -22.90 16.92
CA LYS A 86 7.59 -22.43 15.63
C LYS A 86 8.69 -23.33 15.08
N ILE A 87 9.46 -23.98 15.95
CA ILE A 87 10.51 -24.93 15.55
C ILE A 87 9.87 -26.12 14.82
N PHE A 88 8.76 -26.66 15.35
CA PHE A 88 8.01 -27.75 14.72
C PHE A 88 7.38 -27.31 13.39
N ALA A 89 6.78 -26.11 13.36
CA ALA A 89 6.20 -25.57 12.13
C ALA A 89 7.25 -25.43 11.02
N ASN A 90 8.42 -24.89 11.33
CA ASN A 90 9.51 -24.77 10.34
C ASN A 90 10.07 -26.13 9.93
N LEU A 91 10.23 -27.06 10.87
CA LEU A 91 10.78 -28.39 10.59
C LEU A 91 9.85 -29.22 9.69
N LEU A 92 8.53 -29.09 9.85
CA LEU A 92 7.54 -29.72 8.97
C LEU A 92 7.69 -29.23 7.52
N ILE A 93 7.80 -27.92 7.34
CA ILE A 93 7.97 -27.32 6.00
C ILE A 93 9.28 -27.75 5.37
N GLN A 94 10.38 -27.71 6.14
CA GLN A 94 11.69 -28.18 5.68
C GLN A 94 11.65 -29.65 5.27
N LYS A 95 10.99 -30.51 6.04
CA LYS A 95 10.79 -31.91 5.69
C LYS A 95 10.13 -32.07 4.32
N TYR A 96 9.05 -31.33 4.06
CA TYR A 96 8.37 -31.38 2.75
C TYR A 96 9.20 -30.83 1.60
N PHE A 97 10.06 -29.84 1.83
CA PHE A 97 11.00 -29.38 0.79
C PHE A 97 12.03 -30.44 0.40
N GLY A 98 12.47 -31.26 1.36
CA GLY A 98 13.35 -32.39 1.08
C GLY A 98 12.66 -33.57 0.37
N GLU A 99 11.33 -33.66 0.46
CA GLU A 99 10.52 -34.74 -0.16
C GLU A 99 9.96 -34.34 -1.53
N ASP A 100 9.73 -33.04 -1.76
CA ASP A 100 9.20 -32.49 -3.01
C ASP A 100 10.05 -31.31 -3.49
N SER A 101 10.91 -31.60 -4.47
CA SER A 101 11.85 -30.63 -5.04
C SER A 101 11.20 -29.46 -5.79
N ARG A 102 9.87 -29.45 -5.95
CA ARG A 102 9.14 -28.29 -6.51
C ARG A 102 9.12 -27.10 -5.55
N TYR A 103 9.36 -27.35 -4.26
CA TYR A 103 9.30 -26.37 -3.20
C TYR A 103 10.66 -26.20 -2.52
N SER A 104 10.94 -25.00 -2.02
CA SER A 104 12.18 -24.64 -1.33
C SER A 104 11.97 -23.39 -0.47
N LEU A 105 12.99 -23.03 0.32
CA LEU A 105 12.99 -21.80 1.13
C LEU A 105 12.72 -20.52 0.31
N ILE A 106 13.12 -20.48 -0.95
CA ILE A 106 12.93 -19.31 -1.81
C ILE A 106 11.67 -19.41 -2.67
N THR A 107 10.88 -20.48 -2.53
CA THR A 107 9.58 -20.57 -3.19
C THR A 107 8.72 -19.41 -2.72
N THR A 108 8.28 -18.61 -3.67
CA THR A 108 7.49 -17.43 -3.37
C THR A 108 6.14 -17.86 -2.81
N LEU A 109 5.64 -17.10 -1.83
CA LEU A 109 4.32 -17.34 -1.27
C LEU A 109 3.26 -17.29 -2.38
N ARG A 110 3.50 -16.48 -3.41
CA ARG A 110 2.66 -16.40 -4.61
C ARG A 110 2.50 -17.74 -5.31
N LEU A 111 3.59 -18.47 -5.52
CA LEU A 111 3.56 -19.80 -6.13
C LEU A 111 2.90 -20.82 -5.21
N LEU A 112 3.13 -20.72 -3.89
CA LEU A 112 2.57 -21.64 -2.90
C LEU A 112 1.05 -21.50 -2.75
N PHE A 113 0.53 -20.28 -2.74
CA PHE A 113 -0.89 -20.01 -2.54
C PHE A 113 -1.66 -19.75 -3.83
N GLY A 114 -0.98 -19.66 -4.97
CA GLY A 114 -1.61 -19.38 -6.27
C GLY A 114 -2.26 -17.99 -6.35
N LYS A 115 -1.81 -17.02 -5.54
CA LYS A 115 -2.38 -15.67 -5.46
C LYS A 115 -1.35 -14.62 -5.81
N ASN A 116 -1.68 -13.77 -6.78
CA ASN A 116 -0.83 -12.67 -7.23
C ASN A 116 -0.99 -11.38 -6.41
N ASP A 117 -1.83 -11.39 -5.37
CA ASP A 117 -2.05 -10.27 -4.44
C ASP A 117 -2.07 -10.80 -3.00
N LEU A 118 -0.90 -10.88 -2.37
CA LEU A 118 -0.75 -11.41 -1.02
C LEU A 118 -0.66 -10.32 0.04
N PHE A 119 -0.24 -9.10 -0.34
CA PHE A 119 -0.08 -7.94 0.54
C PHE A 119 -0.46 -6.66 -0.22
N HIS A 120 -1.60 -6.05 0.14
CA HIS A 120 -2.22 -4.89 -0.51
C HIS A 120 -1.29 -3.66 -0.63
N HIS A 121 -0.41 -3.48 0.35
CA HIS A 121 0.47 -2.31 0.46
C HIS A 121 1.92 -2.59 0.05
N SER A 122 2.23 -3.72 -0.60
CA SER A 122 3.61 -4.07 -0.94
C SER A 122 3.73 -5.09 -2.08
N GLU A 123 3.82 -4.61 -3.33
CA GLU A 123 4.17 -5.45 -4.49
C GLU A 123 5.49 -6.20 -4.26
N LEU A 124 6.48 -5.54 -3.63
CA LEU A 124 7.74 -6.17 -3.22
C LEU A 124 7.51 -7.46 -2.41
N ARG A 125 6.61 -7.44 -1.43
CA ARG A 125 6.30 -8.64 -0.64
C ARG A 125 5.41 -9.60 -1.42
N THR A 126 4.43 -9.10 -2.16
CA THR A 126 3.54 -9.95 -2.96
C THR A 126 4.30 -10.80 -3.97
N PHE A 127 5.25 -10.21 -4.69
CA PHE A 127 6.01 -10.92 -5.72
C PHE A 127 7.23 -11.66 -5.18
N PHE A 128 7.90 -11.11 -4.16
CA PHE A 128 9.20 -11.62 -3.73
C PHE A 128 9.21 -12.22 -2.32
N ALA A 129 8.14 -12.07 -1.52
CA ALA A 129 8.05 -12.81 -0.27
C ALA A 129 8.02 -14.30 -0.57
N ASN A 130 8.88 -15.01 0.15
CA ASN A 130 9.01 -16.44 0.06
C ASN A 130 8.88 -17.06 1.43
N THR A 131 8.88 -18.39 1.44
CA THR A 131 8.78 -19.18 2.67
C THR A 131 9.84 -18.79 3.69
N LEU A 132 11.08 -18.53 3.25
CA LEU A 132 12.16 -18.06 4.11
C LEU A 132 11.80 -16.75 4.82
N ASP A 133 11.18 -15.79 4.12
CA ASP A 133 10.82 -14.52 4.73
C ASP A 133 9.79 -14.68 5.87
N LEU A 134 8.85 -15.62 5.74
CA LEU A 134 7.91 -15.98 6.82
C LEU A 134 8.64 -16.66 7.99
N MET A 135 9.41 -17.71 7.69
CA MET A 135 10.07 -18.56 8.68
C MET A 135 11.15 -17.82 9.49
N SER A 136 11.72 -16.74 8.91
CA SER A 136 12.79 -15.93 9.52
C SER A 136 12.37 -14.51 9.92
N HIS A 137 11.07 -14.21 9.96
CA HIS A 137 10.53 -12.91 10.43
C HIS A 137 11.04 -11.68 9.66
N ARG A 138 11.16 -11.79 8.33
CA ARG A 138 11.69 -10.75 7.43
C ARG A 138 10.63 -9.95 6.71
N MET A 139 9.36 -10.15 7.08
CA MET A 139 8.23 -9.53 6.43
C MET A 139 8.03 -8.06 6.81
N GLY A 140 8.63 -7.53 7.88
CA GLY A 140 8.52 -6.10 8.22
C GLY A 140 7.14 -5.66 8.74
N PHE A 141 6.24 -6.60 9.04
CA PHE A 141 4.92 -6.33 9.61
C PHE A 141 4.97 -6.38 11.15
N PRO A 142 4.20 -5.53 11.85
CA PRO A 142 4.07 -5.64 13.29
C PRO A 142 3.31 -6.93 13.68
N SER A 143 3.19 -7.17 14.99
CA SER A 143 2.78 -8.48 15.50
C SER A 143 1.30 -8.79 15.28
N HIS A 144 0.44 -7.77 15.34
CA HIS A 144 -1.02 -7.85 15.28
C HIS A 144 -1.64 -8.95 16.17
N ASN A 145 -1.02 -9.24 17.33
CA ASN A 145 -1.43 -10.35 18.20
C ASN A 145 -2.90 -10.31 18.64
N TYR A 146 -3.50 -9.11 18.75
CA TYR A 146 -4.91 -8.95 19.14
C TYR A 146 -5.90 -9.44 18.08
N LEU A 147 -5.49 -9.66 16.82
CA LEU A 147 -6.36 -10.32 15.83
C LEU A 147 -6.79 -11.74 16.27
N ARG A 148 -6.03 -12.40 17.15
CA ARG A 148 -6.41 -13.71 17.73
C ARG A 148 -7.66 -13.67 18.60
N LEU A 149 -8.16 -12.48 18.95
CA LEU A 149 -9.42 -12.33 19.66
C LEU A 149 -10.63 -12.32 18.73
N ASP A 150 -10.43 -12.09 17.43
CA ASP A 150 -11.48 -12.08 16.43
C ASP A 150 -11.93 -13.52 16.14
N ASP A 151 -13.19 -13.86 16.44
CA ASP A 151 -13.76 -15.19 16.24
C ASP A 151 -13.81 -15.61 14.76
N SER A 152 -13.70 -14.66 13.83
CA SER A 152 -13.69 -14.97 12.40
C SER A 152 -12.29 -15.29 11.88
N LEU A 153 -11.21 -15.09 12.64
CA LEU A 153 -9.86 -15.44 12.21
C LEU A 153 -9.60 -16.94 12.40
N HIS A 154 -9.34 -17.66 11.32
CA HIS A 154 -8.99 -19.08 11.34
C HIS A 154 -7.94 -19.39 10.26
N ARG A 155 -7.30 -20.56 10.32
CA ARG A 155 -6.16 -20.93 9.43
C ARG A 155 -6.45 -20.66 7.95
N GLY A 156 -7.61 -21.12 7.48
CA GLY A 156 -8.02 -20.98 6.08
C GLY A 156 -8.24 -19.55 5.57
N ASN A 157 -8.35 -18.54 6.45
CA ASN A 157 -8.50 -17.13 6.04
C ASN A 157 -7.39 -16.20 6.53
N VAL A 158 -6.34 -16.72 7.19
CA VAL A 158 -5.18 -15.91 7.61
C VAL A 158 -4.60 -15.12 6.44
N LEU A 159 -4.54 -15.72 5.25
CA LEU A 159 -4.00 -15.07 4.06
C LEU A 159 -4.78 -13.81 3.67
N GLU A 160 -6.11 -13.83 3.75
CA GLU A 160 -6.94 -12.65 3.50
C GLU A 160 -6.73 -11.57 4.57
N ARG A 161 -6.55 -11.99 5.83
CA ARG A 161 -6.38 -11.06 6.95
C ARG A 161 -5.03 -10.35 6.95
N ILE A 162 -3.96 -11.03 6.53
CA ILE A 162 -2.62 -10.43 6.47
C ILE A 162 -2.43 -9.56 5.23
N LYS A 163 -3.35 -9.64 4.25
CA LYS A 163 -3.31 -8.86 3.01
C LYS A 163 -3.26 -7.36 3.30
N SER A 164 -3.97 -6.93 4.34
CA SER A 164 -4.06 -5.53 4.79
C SER A 164 -3.09 -5.19 5.93
N PHE A 165 -2.06 -6.03 6.21
CA PHE A 165 -1.05 -5.66 7.19
C PHE A 165 -0.25 -4.46 6.69
N GLU A 166 -0.18 -3.41 7.50
CA GLU A 166 0.65 -2.25 7.21
C GLU A 166 2.10 -2.51 7.64
N PRO A 167 3.09 -2.35 6.75
CA PRO A 167 4.48 -2.55 7.12
C PRO A 167 4.94 -1.43 8.07
N ARG A 168 5.53 -1.83 9.20
CA ARG A 168 6.18 -0.89 10.13
C ARG A 168 7.68 -0.74 9.82
N GLY A 169 8.25 -1.62 9.01
CA GLY A 169 9.61 -1.49 8.50
C GLY A 169 9.78 -2.04 7.09
N GLY A 170 10.98 -1.88 6.53
CA GLY A 170 11.32 -2.33 5.19
C GLY A 170 11.20 -3.85 5.04
N PHE A 171 10.90 -4.31 3.82
CA PHE A 171 10.90 -5.73 3.49
C PHE A 171 12.34 -6.25 3.53
N ARG A 172 12.61 -7.31 4.32
CA ARG A 172 13.95 -7.89 4.58
C ARG A 172 14.95 -6.97 5.28
N ASP A 173 14.52 -5.78 5.69
CA ASP A 173 15.38 -4.74 6.26
C ASP A 173 15.66 -4.95 7.76
N SER A 174 14.71 -5.52 8.50
CA SER A 174 14.91 -5.84 9.92
C SER A 174 14.01 -6.96 10.43
N TYR A 175 14.34 -7.48 11.62
CA TYR A 175 13.54 -8.49 12.32
C TYR A 175 12.25 -7.90 12.88
N PHE A 176 11.12 -8.47 12.43
CA PHE A 176 9.80 -8.16 12.92
C PHE A 176 9.06 -9.45 13.28
N TYR A 177 9.03 -9.73 14.58
CA TYR A 177 8.36 -10.89 15.12
C TYR A 177 6.86 -10.85 14.84
N SER A 178 6.33 -11.90 14.22
CA SER A 178 4.91 -12.03 13.93
C SER A 178 4.41 -13.44 14.16
N ASN A 179 3.38 -13.48 14.98
CA ASN A 179 2.69 -14.66 15.44
C ASN A 179 1.57 -15.06 14.47
N ILE A 180 0.92 -14.07 13.85
CA ILE A 180 -0.14 -14.28 12.87
C ILE A 180 0.43 -14.89 11.58
N LEU A 181 1.62 -14.46 11.14
CA LEU A 181 2.28 -15.00 9.95
C LEU A 181 2.67 -16.47 10.07
N TYR A 182 2.88 -16.99 11.28
CA TYR A 182 3.07 -18.43 11.49
C TYR A 182 1.77 -19.23 11.33
N GLY A 183 0.60 -18.59 11.42
CA GLY A 183 -0.66 -19.21 11.02
C GLY A 183 -0.73 -19.48 9.52
N LEU A 184 -0.10 -18.62 8.69
CA LEU A 184 0.05 -18.88 7.26
C LEU A 184 1.01 -20.05 7.00
N LEU A 185 2.05 -20.20 7.81
CA LEU A 185 2.96 -21.35 7.74
C LEU A 185 2.25 -22.66 8.09
N THR A 186 1.29 -22.62 9.03
CA THR A 186 0.40 -23.74 9.36
C THR A 186 -0.50 -24.11 8.18
N ASP A 187 -1.21 -23.15 7.57
CA ASP A 187 -2.05 -23.38 6.38
C ASP A 187 -1.22 -23.98 5.23
N MET A 188 0.01 -23.49 5.03
CA MET A 188 0.93 -24.05 4.05
C MET A 188 1.31 -25.51 4.36
N GLY A 189 1.58 -25.84 5.62
CA GLY A 189 1.85 -27.22 6.05
C GLY A 189 0.68 -28.16 5.76
N GLU A 190 -0.55 -27.71 6.02
CA GLU A 190 -1.78 -28.46 5.74
C GLU A 190 -1.97 -28.70 4.23
N ARG A 191 -1.70 -27.68 3.40
CA ARG A 191 -1.76 -27.80 1.93
C ARG A 191 -0.73 -28.77 1.36
N LEU A 192 0.49 -28.73 1.87
CA LEU A 192 1.56 -29.63 1.43
C LEU A 192 1.34 -31.07 1.91
N GLY A 193 0.86 -31.25 3.15
CA GLY A 193 0.67 -32.56 3.77
C GLY A 193 -0.71 -33.20 3.55
N GLY A 194 -1.69 -32.45 3.06
CA GLY A 194 -3.05 -32.91 2.74
C GLY A 194 -3.90 -33.33 3.96
N ARG A 195 -3.49 -32.97 5.18
CA ARG A 195 -4.14 -33.33 6.45
C ARG A 195 -4.09 -32.15 7.43
N PRO A 196 -4.95 -32.11 8.46
CA PRO A 196 -4.88 -31.09 9.51
C PRO A 196 -3.50 -31.05 10.18
N TRP A 197 -3.06 -29.85 10.56
CA TRP A 197 -1.70 -29.62 11.04
C TRP A 197 -1.35 -30.47 12.27
N GLU A 198 -2.30 -30.65 13.19
CA GLU A 198 -2.15 -31.48 14.37
C GLU A 198 -1.82 -32.94 14.01
N GLU A 199 -2.49 -33.50 13.01
CA GLU A 199 -2.23 -34.86 12.52
C GLU A 199 -0.85 -34.96 11.86
N LEU A 200 -0.45 -33.93 11.11
CA LEU A 200 0.85 -33.87 10.47
C LEU A 200 1.98 -33.84 11.51
N ILE A 201 1.92 -32.95 12.50
CA ILE A 201 2.95 -32.89 13.54
C ILE A 201 2.98 -34.18 14.36
N ALA A 202 1.82 -34.73 14.72
CA ALA A 202 1.75 -35.98 15.47
C ALA A 202 2.32 -37.18 14.69
N GLY A 203 2.02 -37.27 13.40
CA GLY A 203 2.47 -38.36 12.53
C GLY A 203 3.93 -38.25 12.10
N GLU A 204 4.39 -37.04 11.77
CA GLU A 204 5.73 -36.82 11.21
C GLU A 204 6.81 -36.67 12.29
N PHE A 205 6.45 -36.16 13.49
CA PHE A 205 7.42 -35.90 14.55
C PHE A 205 7.09 -36.62 15.86
N PHE A 206 5.88 -36.53 16.41
CA PHE A 206 5.63 -37.10 17.74
C PHE A 206 5.76 -38.63 17.74
N THR A 207 5.06 -39.29 16.82
CA THR A 207 5.05 -40.77 16.73
C THR A 207 6.45 -41.33 16.43
N PRO A 208 7.20 -40.82 15.43
CA PRO A 208 8.50 -41.42 15.08
C PRO A 208 9.61 -41.15 16.10
N THR A 209 9.47 -40.12 16.93
CA THR A 209 10.43 -39.80 18.00
C THR A 209 10.01 -40.33 19.38
N GLY A 210 8.80 -40.89 19.50
CA GLY A 210 8.28 -41.43 20.75
C GLY A 210 7.76 -40.37 21.73
N MET A 211 7.38 -39.19 21.25
CA MET A 211 6.77 -38.13 22.06
C MET A 211 5.29 -38.44 22.35
N THR A 212 5.08 -39.41 23.24
CA THR A 212 3.75 -39.94 23.59
C THR A 212 2.95 -39.07 24.56
N ASN A 213 3.58 -38.09 25.20
CA ASN A 213 2.97 -37.11 26.10
C ASN A 213 3.00 -35.70 25.47
N SER A 214 2.77 -35.61 24.17
CA SER A 214 2.69 -34.35 23.43
C SER A 214 1.35 -34.23 22.72
N SER A 215 0.79 -33.02 22.72
CA SER A 215 -0.55 -32.74 22.20
C SER A 215 -0.66 -31.26 21.80
N PHE A 216 -1.89 -30.78 21.63
CA PHE A 216 -2.18 -29.43 21.15
C PHE A 216 -3.29 -28.80 22.00
N LEU A 217 -3.10 -27.54 22.42
CA LEU A 217 -4.11 -26.76 23.14
C LEU A 217 -5.44 -26.64 22.36
N THR A 218 -5.37 -26.73 21.03
CA THR A 218 -6.52 -26.66 20.12
C THR A 218 -7.45 -27.86 20.25
N THR A 219 -6.91 -29.06 20.50
CA THR A 219 -7.65 -30.33 20.46
C THR A 219 -7.68 -31.08 21.79
N LEU A 220 -6.78 -30.79 22.73
CA LEU A 220 -6.70 -31.53 23.99
C LEU A 220 -7.91 -31.26 24.90
N ASP A 221 -8.29 -32.29 25.65
CA ASP A 221 -9.20 -32.18 26.79
C ASP A 221 -8.39 -32.18 28.10
N PRO A 222 -8.39 -31.07 28.85
CA PRO A 222 -7.58 -30.96 30.07
C PRO A 222 -8.05 -31.89 31.18
N ARG A 223 -9.27 -32.47 31.09
CA ARG A 223 -9.80 -33.41 32.08
C ARG A 223 -9.22 -34.82 31.94
N SER A 224 -8.82 -35.20 30.73
CA SER A 224 -8.27 -36.52 30.40
C SER A 224 -6.78 -36.51 30.11
N THR A 225 -6.17 -35.32 30.01
CA THR A 225 -4.74 -35.14 29.71
C THR A 225 -3.93 -34.83 30.97
N ASN A 226 -2.72 -35.40 31.11
CA ASN A 226 -1.78 -35.03 32.18
C ASN A 226 -1.10 -33.68 31.91
N ILE A 227 -1.89 -32.60 31.85
CA ILE A 227 -1.41 -31.24 31.63
C ILE A 227 -1.39 -30.44 32.93
N ALA A 228 -0.39 -29.57 33.10
CA ALA A 228 -0.32 -28.63 34.20
C ALA A 228 -1.23 -27.42 33.95
N THR A 229 -1.80 -26.84 35.01
CA THR A 229 -2.55 -25.58 34.95
C THR A 229 -1.56 -24.42 34.86
N GLY A 230 -1.74 -23.53 33.89
CA GLY A 230 -0.96 -22.30 33.79
C GLY A 230 -1.47 -21.21 34.72
N TYR A 231 -0.58 -20.46 35.37
CA TYR A 231 -0.95 -19.41 36.32
C TYR A 231 -0.40 -18.05 35.94
N LYS A 232 -1.20 -17.01 36.19
CA LYS A 232 -0.79 -15.62 36.05
C LYS A 232 -0.86 -14.90 37.39
N GLU A 233 0.16 -14.12 37.71
CA GLU A 233 0.23 -13.33 38.94
C GLU A 233 -0.34 -11.92 38.73
N ASP A 234 -1.15 -11.46 39.67
CA ASP A 234 -1.50 -10.04 39.81
C ASP A 234 -1.42 -9.58 41.28
N SER A 235 -1.96 -8.41 41.61
CA SER A 235 -1.92 -7.87 42.98
C SER A 235 -2.67 -8.71 44.02
N GLU A 236 -3.57 -9.59 43.61
CA GLU A 236 -4.35 -10.50 44.45
C GLU A 236 -3.72 -11.90 44.55
N GLY A 237 -2.65 -12.16 43.78
CA GLY A 237 -1.89 -13.41 43.81
C GLY A 237 -1.94 -14.17 42.48
N LEU A 238 -1.72 -15.50 42.56
CA LEU A 238 -1.73 -16.38 41.40
C LEU A 238 -3.15 -16.83 41.03
N HIS A 239 -3.46 -16.76 39.73
CA HIS A 239 -4.75 -17.13 39.18
C HIS A 239 -4.61 -18.11 38.02
N PRO A 240 -5.42 -19.20 37.99
CA PRO A 240 -5.38 -20.15 36.89
C PRO A 240 -5.93 -19.51 35.60
N MET A 241 -5.29 -19.83 34.48
CA MET A 241 -5.72 -19.38 33.15
C MET A 241 -6.80 -20.30 32.57
N SER A 242 -7.79 -19.71 31.90
CA SER A 242 -8.85 -20.47 31.22
C SER A 242 -8.27 -21.29 30.05
N PHE A 243 -8.52 -22.60 30.06
CA PHE A 243 -8.20 -23.47 28.93
C PHE A 243 -8.98 -23.10 27.67
N GLU A 244 -10.20 -22.60 27.79
CA GLU A 244 -10.98 -22.15 26.64
C GLU A 244 -10.34 -20.91 25.99
N LEU A 245 -9.82 -19.98 26.79
CA LEU A 245 -9.03 -18.85 26.29
C LEU A 245 -7.77 -19.35 25.57
N LEU A 246 -7.03 -20.27 26.20
CA LEU A 246 -5.81 -20.82 25.60
C LEU A 246 -6.09 -21.51 24.27
N ARG A 247 -7.19 -22.27 24.18
CA ARG A 247 -7.64 -22.93 22.96
C ARG A 247 -7.91 -21.92 21.85
N LYS A 248 -8.78 -20.91 22.10
CA LYS A 248 -9.10 -19.86 21.11
C LYS A 248 -7.87 -19.04 20.72
N TRP A 249 -7.05 -18.63 21.70
CA TRP A 249 -5.85 -17.83 21.44
C TRP A 249 -4.80 -18.55 20.58
N THR A 250 -4.78 -19.89 20.62
CA THR A 250 -3.80 -20.72 19.91
C THR A 250 -4.36 -21.39 18.66
N GLU A 251 -5.54 -21.00 18.18
CA GLU A 251 -6.25 -21.62 17.06
C GLU A 251 -5.41 -21.74 15.77
N LEU A 252 -4.60 -20.73 15.46
CA LEU A 252 -3.68 -20.74 14.31
C LEU A 252 -2.52 -21.76 14.42
N CYS A 253 -2.38 -22.40 15.58
CA CYS A 253 -1.41 -23.42 15.95
C CYS A 253 0.09 -23.12 15.83
N GLY A 254 0.62 -22.97 14.61
CA GLY A 254 2.08 -23.04 14.32
C GLY A 254 2.93 -22.00 15.04
N ALA A 255 2.29 -21.04 15.70
CA ALA A 255 2.94 -20.08 16.56
C ALA A 255 3.04 -20.49 18.03
N ALA A 256 2.13 -21.30 18.59
CA ALA A 256 1.99 -21.44 20.05
C ALA A 256 1.19 -22.65 20.62
N CYS A 257 0.57 -23.54 19.83
CA CYS A 257 -0.41 -24.48 20.38
C CYS A 257 0.15 -25.76 21.01
N ILE A 258 1.42 -26.12 20.80
CA ILE A 258 1.94 -27.42 21.26
C ILE A 258 2.00 -27.46 22.79
N THR A 259 1.58 -28.59 23.34
CA THR A 259 1.85 -29.01 24.71
C THR A 259 2.77 -30.21 24.69
N THR A 260 3.75 -30.24 25.59
CA THR A 260 4.69 -31.36 25.67
C THR A 260 5.23 -31.49 27.09
N SER A 261 5.90 -32.61 27.33
CA SER A 261 6.55 -32.93 28.59
C SER A 261 8.07 -32.78 28.49
N ALA A 262 8.78 -32.79 29.61
CA ALA A 262 10.24 -32.77 29.62
C ALA A 262 10.83 -34.04 28.98
N ASP A 263 10.18 -35.19 29.18
CA ASP A 263 10.64 -36.46 28.62
C ASP A 263 10.50 -36.48 27.08
N ASP A 264 9.41 -35.90 26.57
CA ASP A 264 9.11 -35.83 25.14
C ASP A 264 9.99 -34.80 24.42
N ILE A 265 10.06 -33.56 24.92
CA ILE A 265 10.87 -32.52 24.28
C ILE A 265 12.37 -32.87 24.30
N GLY A 266 12.81 -33.71 25.25
CA GLY A 266 14.13 -34.33 25.22
C GLY A 266 14.37 -35.18 23.97
N GLN A 267 13.39 -35.96 23.51
CA GLN A 267 13.49 -36.73 22.27
C GLN A 267 13.57 -35.81 21.04
N PHE A 268 12.79 -34.72 21.05
CA PHE A 268 12.85 -33.73 19.99
C PHE A 268 14.22 -33.03 19.91
N MET A 269 14.81 -32.65 21.05
CA MET A 269 16.16 -32.10 21.08
C MET A 269 17.21 -33.08 20.55
N LYS A 270 17.05 -34.39 20.82
CA LYS A 270 17.92 -35.43 20.25
C LYS A 270 17.82 -35.48 18.73
N LEU A 271 16.61 -35.42 18.16
CA LEU A 271 16.41 -35.34 16.71
C LEU A 271 17.15 -34.13 16.12
N LEU A 272 17.00 -32.95 16.73
CA LEU A 272 17.63 -31.72 16.26
C LEU A 272 19.18 -31.79 16.33
N LEU A 273 19.72 -32.30 17.44
CA LEU A 273 21.18 -32.42 17.65
C LEU A 273 21.81 -33.57 16.84
N ASN A 274 21.01 -34.51 16.36
CA ASN A 274 21.43 -35.65 15.55
C ASN A 274 21.11 -35.47 14.06
N ASP A 275 21.11 -34.22 13.58
CA ASP A 275 20.99 -33.88 12.15
C ASP A 275 19.74 -34.52 11.49
N GLY A 276 18.61 -34.50 12.19
CA GLY A 276 17.31 -34.96 11.68
C GLY A 276 17.12 -36.48 11.72
N VAL A 277 17.96 -37.21 12.46
CA VAL A 277 17.92 -38.67 12.59
C VAL A 277 17.46 -39.08 14.00
N THR A 278 16.45 -39.95 14.07
CA THR A 278 15.95 -40.52 15.33
C THR A 278 16.96 -41.50 15.95
N ASP A 279 16.73 -41.88 17.21
CA ASP A 279 17.51 -42.93 17.88
C ASP A 279 17.46 -44.29 17.17
N SER A 280 16.35 -44.58 16.49
CA SER A 280 16.20 -45.80 15.69
C SER A 280 16.99 -45.77 14.38
N GLY A 281 17.71 -44.69 14.09
CA GLY A 281 18.47 -44.49 12.86
C GLY A 281 17.61 -44.02 11.67
N ARG A 282 16.33 -43.76 11.87
CA ARG A 282 15.43 -43.25 10.81
C ARG A 282 15.70 -41.76 10.59
N ARG A 283 16.04 -41.38 9.36
CA ARG A 283 16.11 -39.98 8.94
C ARG A 283 14.69 -39.45 8.72
N LEU A 284 14.29 -38.43 9.48
CA LEU A 284 13.00 -37.75 9.30
C LEU A 284 13.12 -36.51 8.44
N VAL A 285 14.26 -35.81 8.55
CA VAL A 285 14.55 -34.57 7.84
C VAL A 285 15.93 -34.68 7.19
N GLY A 286 16.06 -34.17 5.96
CA GLY A 286 17.32 -34.21 5.23
C GLY A 286 18.40 -33.34 5.90
N ARG A 287 19.67 -33.61 5.55
CA ARG A 287 20.82 -32.92 6.16
C ARG A 287 20.89 -31.45 5.72
N GLU A 288 20.52 -31.15 4.48
CA GLU A 288 20.56 -29.77 3.99
C GLU A 288 19.49 -28.92 4.67
N GLU A 289 18.30 -29.48 4.83
CA GLU A 289 17.15 -28.91 5.51
C GLU A 289 17.46 -28.62 6.99
N MET A 290 18.13 -29.56 7.68
CA MET A 290 18.60 -29.38 9.06
C MET A 290 19.68 -28.30 9.17
N ARG A 291 20.62 -28.26 8.21
CA ARG A 291 21.62 -27.18 8.15
C ARG A 291 20.95 -25.81 8.00
N ASP A 292 19.93 -25.73 7.17
CA ASP A 292 19.18 -24.49 6.92
C ASP A 292 18.34 -24.06 8.13
N MET A 293 17.80 -24.99 8.92
CA MET A 293 17.14 -24.67 10.20
C MET A 293 18.05 -23.86 11.14
N PHE A 294 19.34 -24.22 11.17
CA PHE A 294 20.32 -23.67 12.13
C PHE A 294 21.11 -22.48 11.59
N ARG A 295 21.03 -22.23 10.28
CA ARG A 295 21.70 -21.10 9.61
C ARG A 295 21.00 -19.79 9.97
N SER A 296 21.77 -18.72 10.18
CA SER A 296 21.22 -17.38 10.36
C SER A 296 20.72 -16.82 9.02
N TRP A 297 19.47 -16.37 9.00
CA TRP A 297 18.79 -15.82 7.83
C TRP A 297 18.32 -14.38 8.01
N ASN A 298 18.29 -13.89 9.24
CA ASN A 298 17.92 -12.52 9.61
C ASN A 298 18.75 -12.05 10.82
N LEU A 299 18.75 -10.74 11.11
CA LEU A 299 19.45 -10.15 12.25
C LEU A 299 18.45 -9.75 13.34
N PRO A 300 18.69 -10.10 14.62
CA PRO A 300 17.82 -9.67 15.70
C PRO A 300 17.88 -8.14 15.85
N ARG A 301 16.76 -7.53 16.25
CA ARG A 301 16.83 -6.18 16.83
C ARG A 301 17.47 -6.28 18.21
N SER A 302 18.34 -5.31 18.54
CA SER A 302 18.88 -5.15 19.89
C SER A 302 17.73 -5.19 20.90
N SER A 303 17.83 -6.13 21.84
CA SER A 303 16.81 -6.40 22.85
C SER A 303 17.26 -5.80 24.19
N SER A 304 16.31 -5.47 25.07
CA SER A 304 16.62 -5.11 26.46
C SER A 304 17.35 -6.22 27.20
N LEU A 305 17.24 -7.46 26.72
CA LEU A 305 17.99 -8.62 27.20
C LEU A 305 19.50 -8.48 26.95
N ASP A 306 19.91 -7.93 25.79
CA ASP A 306 21.33 -7.74 25.46
C ASP A 306 22.00 -6.77 26.45
N ASP A 307 21.26 -5.79 26.99
CA ASP A 307 21.74 -4.90 28.04
C ASP A 307 22.10 -5.66 29.32
N TYR A 308 21.34 -6.71 29.66
CA TYR A 308 21.56 -7.51 30.86
C TYR A 308 22.73 -8.48 30.73
N PHE A 309 23.14 -8.86 29.52
CA PHE A 309 24.25 -9.78 29.30
C PHE A 309 25.48 -9.10 28.69
N SER A 310 25.55 -7.77 28.76
CA SER A 310 26.73 -7.03 28.32
C SER A 310 27.84 -7.03 29.37
N THR A 311 29.06 -7.37 28.96
CA THR A 311 30.25 -7.30 29.83
C THR A 311 30.56 -5.88 30.29
N THR A 312 30.20 -4.86 29.50
CA THR A 312 30.38 -3.45 29.87
C THR A 312 29.50 -3.02 31.04
N LYS A 313 28.50 -3.82 31.40
CA LYS A 313 27.58 -3.58 32.51
C LYS A 313 27.88 -4.42 33.76
N GLY A 314 28.98 -5.17 33.78
CA GLY A 314 29.46 -5.89 34.97
C GLY A 314 29.10 -7.38 35.03
N VAL A 315 28.41 -7.92 34.02
CA VAL A 315 28.18 -9.38 33.92
C VAL A 315 29.45 -10.06 33.38
N PRO A 316 29.97 -11.13 34.03
CA PRO A 316 31.27 -11.70 33.69
C PRO A 316 31.38 -12.29 32.28
N TYR A 317 30.28 -12.84 31.76
CA TYR A 317 30.24 -13.49 30.46
C TYR A 317 29.07 -12.97 29.64
N SER A 318 29.35 -12.60 28.39
CA SER A 318 28.30 -12.18 27.48
C SER A 318 27.56 -13.36 26.86
N ARG A 319 26.28 -13.10 26.63
CA ARG A 319 25.36 -13.96 25.91
C ARG A 319 24.78 -13.13 24.78
N VAL A 320 25.28 -13.36 23.58
CA VAL A 320 25.08 -12.45 22.44
C VAL A 320 24.30 -13.17 21.36
N TYR A 321 23.21 -12.57 20.89
CA TYR A 321 22.47 -13.06 19.74
C TYR A 321 23.01 -12.40 18.47
N THR A 322 23.46 -13.22 17.54
CA THR A 322 24.14 -12.81 16.30
C THR A 322 23.25 -12.93 15.07
N GLY A 323 22.11 -13.61 15.18
CA GLY A 323 21.21 -13.86 14.05
C GLY A 323 19.92 -14.57 14.45
N ILE A 324 19.07 -14.80 13.46
CA ILE A 324 17.81 -15.54 13.56
C ILE A 324 17.82 -16.61 12.48
N GLY A 325 17.76 -17.88 12.88
CA GLY A 325 17.51 -19.02 12.00
C GLY A 325 16.01 -19.32 11.86
N LEU A 326 15.65 -20.54 11.49
CA LEU A 326 14.25 -20.92 11.27
C LEU A 326 13.61 -21.33 12.60
N GLY A 327 13.08 -20.33 13.34
CA GLY A 327 12.44 -20.52 14.64
C GLY A 327 13.40 -20.60 15.84
N LEU A 328 14.66 -20.20 15.65
CA LEU A 328 15.71 -20.18 16.66
C LEU A 328 16.58 -18.92 16.50
N LYS A 329 16.90 -18.23 17.59
CA LYS A 329 17.95 -17.21 17.64
C LYS A 329 19.31 -17.89 17.61
N THR A 330 20.21 -17.42 16.75
CA THR A 330 21.60 -17.89 16.73
C THR A 330 22.46 -16.95 17.55
N GLY A 331 23.44 -17.46 18.29
CA GLY A 331 24.27 -16.63 19.14
C GLY A 331 25.53 -17.30 19.64
N LEU A 332 26.17 -16.64 20.59
CA LEU A 332 27.33 -17.13 21.31
C LEU A 332 27.12 -17.02 22.81
N TYR A 333 27.52 -18.07 23.53
CA TYR A 333 27.71 -18.04 24.97
C TYR A 333 29.09 -18.62 25.29
N ARG A 334 29.95 -17.82 25.93
CA ARG A 334 31.37 -18.18 26.21
C ARG A 334 32.13 -18.67 24.97
N GLY A 335 31.83 -18.08 23.81
CA GLY A 335 32.43 -18.46 22.52
C GLY A 335 31.85 -19.73 21.87
N HIS A 336 30.97 -20.46 22.56
CA HIS A 336 30.25 -21.59 21.98
C HIS A 336 29.01 -21.12 21.21
N ARG A 337 28.79 -21.69 20.04
CA ARG A 337 27.60 -21.43 19.23
C ARG A 337 26.35 -21.96 19.95
N ILE A 338 25.35 -21.10 20.08
CA ILE A 338 24.03 -21.44 20.61
C ILE A 338 22.93 -21.21 19.57
N LEU A 339 21.90 -22.04 19.64
CA LEU A 339 20.60 -21.84 19.00
C LEU A 339 19.54 -21.83 20.10
N GLU A 340 18.71 -20.81 20.16
CA GLU A 340 17.82 -20.64 21.30
C GLU A 340 16.49 -19.99 20.94
N GLU A 341 15.41 -20.42 21.56
CA GLU A 341 14.12 -19.73 21.46
C GLU A 341 13.38 -19.75 22.81
N THR A 342 12.63 -18.69 23.08
CA THR A 342 11.73 -18.60 24.24
C THR A 342 10.29 -18.86 23.80
N GLY A 343 9.45 -19.34 24.71
CA GLY A 343 8.07 -19.68 24.41
C GLY A 343 7.13 -19.33 25.54
N ASP A 344 6.35 -18.26 25.36
CA ASP A 344 5.42 -17.76 26.36
C ASP A 344 3.99 -17.68 25.83
N ILE A 345 3.05 -18.14 26.65
CA ILE A 345 1.60 -18.00 26.47
C ILE A 345 0.99 -17.76 27.86
N PHE A 346 -0.29 -17.42 27.94
CA PHE A 346 -0.91 -17.11 29.23
C PHE A 346 -0.71 -18.26 30.24
N GLY A 347 0.03 -17.97 31.30
CA GLY A 347 0.29 -18.91 32.39
C GLY A 347 1.36 -19.97 32.13
N TYR A 348 2.07 -19.95 30.99
CA TYR A 348 3.21 -20.82 30.75
C TYR A 348 4.39 -20.08 30.15
N SER A 349 5.59 -20.51 30.51
CA SER A 349 6.84 -19.98 29.99
C SER A 349 7.85 -21.11 29.78
N SER A 350 8.48 -21.17 28.61
CA SER A 350 9.48 -22.18 28.25
C SER A 350 10.71 -21.63 27.52
N LEU A 351 11.84 -22.32 27.58
CA LEU A 351 13.09 -21.98 26.91
C LEU A 351 13.71 -23.27 26.38
N MET A 352 14.24 -23.22 25.15
CA MET A 352 15.11 -24.26 24.61
C MET A 352 16.42 -23.64 24.14
N THR A 353 17.56 -24.16 24.63
CA THR A 353 18.91 -23.77 24.21
C THR A 353 19.66 -24.99 23.68
N LEU A 354 20.15 -24.94 22.45
CA LEU A 354 20.97 -25.96 21.82
C LEU A 354 22.38 -25.44 21.60
N PHE A 355 23.37 -26.32 21.80
CA PHE A 355 24.79 -26.15 21.55
C PHE A 355 25.20 -27.24 20.54
N PRO A 356 25.03 -27.00 19.23
CA PRO A 356 25.15 -28.05 18.21
C PRO A 356 26.54 -28.70 18.19
N ASP A 357 27.60 -27.88 18.29
CA ASP A 357 28.99 -28.36 18.23
C ASP A 357 29.36 -29.23 19.43
N GLN A 358 28.70 -29.00 20.57
CA GLN A 358 28.86 -29.76 21.80
C GLN A 358 27.81 -30.87 21.94
N LYS A 359 26.91 -31.05 20.95
CA LYS A 359 25.74 -31.94 21.01
C LYS A 359 24.96 -31.83 22.32
N LEU A 360 24.79 -30.61 22.83
CA LEU A 360 24.11 -30.32 24.10
C LEU A 360 22.78 -29.61 23.83
N GLY A 361 21.72 -30.01 24.52
CA GLY A 361 20.41 -29.37 24.48
C GLY A 361 19.85 -29.21 25.88
N ILE A 362 19.22 -28.08 26.15
CA ILE A 362 18.66 -27.72 27.46
C ILE A 362 17.26 -27.19 27.22
N PHE A 363 16.27 -27.72 27.94
CA PHE A 363 14.92 -27.18 27.96
C PHE A 363 14.47 -26.92 29.39
N ILE A 364 13.79 -25.79 29.59
CA ILE A 364 13.19 -25.37 30.86
C ILE A 364 11.76 -24.92 30.58
N GLY A 365 10.77 -25.48 31.28
CA GLY A 365 9.36 -25.08 31.18
C GLY A 365 8.76 -24.81 32.55
N MET A 366 7.89 -23.81 32.65
CA MET A 366 7.29 -23.34 33.91
C MET A 366 5.81 -23.00 33.73
N THR A 367 5.03 -23.13 34.81
CA THR A 367 3.59 -22.84 34.86
C THR A 367 3.31 -21.42 35.39
N GLY A 368 4.04 -20.43 34.89
CA GLY A 368 3.96 -19.05 35.33
C GLY A 368 4.78 -18.11 34.46
N GLU A 369 4.75 -16.82 34.78
CA GLU A 369 5.53 -15.81 34.07
C GLU A 369 7.00 -15.81 34.55
N ASP A 370 7.91 -15.48 33.63
CA ASP A 370 9.33 -15.25 33.92
C ASP A 370 9.69 -13.81 33.54
N ASP A 371 9.93 -12.97 34.54
CA ASP A 371 10.25 -11.55 34.34
C ASP A 371 11.45 -11.38 33.39
N ASP A 372 11.18 -10.84 32.19
CA ASP A 372 12.17 -10.59 31.13
C ASP A 372 13.02 -11.83 30.76
N ASP A 373 12.48 -13.05 30.90
CA ASP A 373 13.15 -14.34 30.58
C ASP A 373 14.43 -14.65 31.39
N LEU A 374 14.73 -13.83 32.41
CA LEU A 374 16.04 -13.81 33.05
C LEU A 374 16.37 -15.12 33.77
N PHE A 375 15.39 -15.73 34.42
CA PHE A 375 15.63 -16.95 35.19
C PHE A 375 15.95 -18.13 34.28
N ARG A 376 15.13 -18.37 33.26
CA ARG A 376 15.35 -19.49 32.34
C ARG A 376 16.68 -19.35 31.60
N ILE A 377 17.02 -18.14 31.14
CA ILE A 377 18.28 -17.88 30.43
C ILE A 377 19.51 -18.08 31.33
N THR A 378 19.46 -17.57 32.56
CA THR A 378 20.57 -17.74 33.51
C THR A 378 20.68 -19.18 34.00
N ALA A 379 19.56 -19.87 34.23
CA ALA A 379 19.54 -21.29 34.55
C ALA A 379 20.12 -22.14 33.41
N SER A 380 19.77 -21.84 32.15
CA SER A 380 20.37 -22.48 30.97
C SER A 380 21.88 -22.22 30.90
N SER A 381 22.32 -20.99 31.18
CA SER A 381 23.76 -20.63 31.20
C SER A 381 24.53 -21.38 32.29
N PHE A 382 23.95 -21.50 33.49
CA PHE A 382 24.51 -22.31 34.58
C PHE A 382 24.63 -23.79 34.20
N ILE A 383 23.58 -24.38 33.60
CA ILE A 383 23.62 -25.77 33.13
C ILE A 383 24.69 -25.93 32.05
N ALA A 384 24.76 -25.02 31.08
CA ALA A 384 25.73 -25.06 30.01
C ALA A 384 27.18 -25.00 30.50
N ASP A 385 27.47 -24.16 31.51
CA ASP A 385 28.80 -24.10 32.12
C ASP A 385 29.20 -25.47 32.69
N ILE A 386 28.35 -26.07 33.51
CA ILE A 386 28.62 -27.41 34.08
C ILE A 386 28.80 -28.46 32.98
N MET A 387 27.89 -28.48 31.99
CA MET A 387 27.90 -29.50 30.93
C MET A 387 29.07 -29.36 29.95
N ASN A 388 29.70 -28.19 29.87
CA ASN A 388 30.90 -27.95 29.07
C ASN A 388 32.18 -27.95 29.91
N GLY A 389 32.11 -28.41 31.17
CA GLY A 389 33.28 -28.53 32.06
C GLY A 389 33.86 -27.19 32.50
N GLN A 390 33.06 -26.13 32.46
CA GLN A 390 33.45 -24.80 32.89
C GLN A 390 32.96 -24.51 34.31
N GLU A 391 33.70 -23.69 35.05
CA GLU A 391 33.20 -23.18 36.33
C GLU A 391 32.00 -22.24 36.11
N PRO A 392 30.84 -22.50 36.73
CA PRO A 392 29.68 -21.63 36.62
C PRO A 392 29.89 -20.33 37.37
N TRP A 393 29.57 -19.21 36.73
CA TRP A 393 29.57 -17.88 37.37
C TRP A 393 28.25 -17.56 38.10
N LEU A 394 27.28 -18.48 38.00
CA LEU A 394 25.97 -18.41 38.62
C LEU A 394 25.81 -19.53 39.67
N ASN A 395 25.00 -19.27 40.69
CA ASN A 395 24.59 -20.23 41.71
C ASN A 395 23.10 -20.01 42.07
N ALA A 396 22.56 -20.81 43.00
CA ALA A 396 21.14 -20.75 43.35
C ALA A 396 20.66 -19.35 43.79
N SER A 397 21.51 -18.60 44.51
CA SER A 397 21.19 -17.25 44.96
C SER A 397 21.20 -16.26 43.81
N THR A 398 22.24 -16.27 42.97
CA THR A 398 22.33 -15.34 41.83
C THR A 398 21.30 -15.64 40.75
N LEU A 399 20.85 -16.89 40.58
CA LEU A 399 19.72 -17.21 39.70
C LEU A 399 18.42 -16.53 40.16
N CYS A 400 18.25 -16.36 41.46
CA CYS A 400 17.10 -15.67 42.04
C CYS A 400 17.20 -14.15 41.95
N SER A 401 18.39 -13.60 42.16
CA SER A 401 18.60 -12.15 42.23
C SER A 401 19.00 -11.51 40.89
N PHE A 402 19.28 -12.30 39.84
CA PHE A 402 19.79 -11.77 38.57
C PHE A 402 18.89 -10.62 38.06
N PRO A 403 19.48 -9.48 37.63
CA PRO A 403 20.89 -9.22 37.33
C PRO A 403 21.80 -8.83 38.52
N GLU A 404 21.31 -8.83 39.76
CA GLU A 404 22.17 -8.60 40.93
C GLU A 404 23.05 -9.83 41.24
N PRO A 405 24.31 -9.64 41.69
CA PRO A 405 24.95 -8.39 42.09
C PRO A 405 25.61 -7.60 40.94
N PHE A 406 25.56 -8.11 39.72
CA PHE A 406 26.31 -7.56 38.58
C PHE A 406 25.76 -6.21 38.11
N MET A 407 24.44 -6.04 38.15
CA MET A 407 23.78 -4.77 37.86
C MET A 407 22.65 -4.50 38.86
N LYS A 408 22.43 -3.21 39.13
CA LYS A 408 21.26 -2.77 39.91
C LYS A 408 19.98 -2.92 39.10
N THR A 409 18.98 -3.56 39.70
CA THR A 409 17.64 -3.63 39.13
C THR A 409 16.96 -2.27 39.15
N LYS A 410 16.17 -1.96 38.10
CA LYS A 410 15.21 -0.85 38.18
C LYS A 410 14.02 -1.34 39.01
N PRO A 411 13.55 -0.56 40.01
CA PRO A 411 12.38 -0.97 40.78
C PRO A 411 11.17 -1.13 39.85
N LYS A 412 10.46 -2.27 39.95
CA LYS A 412 9.20 -2.48 39.23
C LYS A 412 8.25 -1.34 39.61
N LYS A 413 7.78 -0.58 38.62
CA LYS A 413 6.77 0.47 38.85
C LYS A 413 5.49 -0.19 39.33
N ARG A 414 5.10 0.01 40.59
CA ARG A 414 3.79 -0.42 41.11
C ARG A 414 2.69 0.19 40.24
N SER A 415 1.75 -0.63 39.79
CA SER A 415 0.55 -0.15 39.11
C SER A 415 -0.18 0.82 40.04
N ARG A 416 -0.48 2.03 39.55
CA ARG A 416 -1.28 2.98 40.32
C ARG A 416 -2.66 2.37 40.64
N PRO A 417 -3.23 2.60 41.84
CA PRO A 417 -4.62 2.25 42.11
C PRO A 417 -5.52 2.89 41.04
N THR A 418 -6.54 2.17 40.57
CA THR A 418 -7.59 2.76 39.75
C THR A 418 -8.46 3.61 40.67
N GLY A 419 -8.44 4.93 40.50
CA GLY A 419 -9.44 5.79 41.12
C GLY A 419 -10.78 5.63 40.41
N GLU A 420 -11.89 5.78 41.12
CA GLU A 420 -13.20 5.93 40.50
C GLU A 420 -13.32 7.38 39.99
N TYR A 421 -13.19 7.54 38.69
CA TYR A 421 -13.41 8.82 38.01
C TYR A 421 -14.72 8.70 37.24
N PRO A 422 -15.82 9.34 37.69
CA PRO A 422 -17.09 9.31 36.97
C PRO A 422 -16.92 9.94 35.58
N LEU A 423 -17.83 9.59 34.66
CA LEU A 423 -17.91 10.28 33.39
C LEU A 423 -18.41 11.72 33.64
N ASP A 424 -17.70 12.69 33.08
CA ASP A 424 -18.07 14.10 33.05
C ASP A 424 -19.06 14.42 31.91
N ARG A 425 -19.47 13.40 31.16
CA ARG A 425 -20.39 13.44 30.02
C ARG A 425 -21.32 12.21 30.03
N PRO A 426 -22.49 12.26 29.37
CA PRO A 426 -23.35 11.09 29.22
C PRO A 426 -22.61 9.93 28.54
N ALA A 427 -22.77 8.70 29.05
CA ALA A 427 -22.21 7.51 28.44
C ALA A 427 -22.67 7.31 26.97
N SER A 428 -23.87 7.80 26.63
CA SER A 428 -24.41 7.83 25.27
C SER A 428 -23.52 8.55 24.24
N ASP A 429 -22.66 9.48 24.68
CA ASP A 429 -21.69 10.15 23.80
C ASP A 429 -20.59 9.19 23.32
N LEU A 430 -20.33 8.14 24.11
CA LEU A 430 -19.26 7.16 23.90
C LEU A 430 -19.78 5.81 23.38
N VAL A 431 -21.02 5.45 23.71
CA VAL A 431 -21.70 4.23 23.26
C VAL A 431 -21.88 4.23 21.74
N GLY A 432 -21.61 3.10 21.09
CA GLY A 432 -21.76 2.94 19.64
C GLY A 432 -20.79 1.91 19.05
N VAL A 433 -20.93 1.66 17.76
CA VAL A 433 -20.02 0.81 16.99
C VAL A 433 -18.91 1.65 16.40
N TYR A 434 -17.66 1.20 16.55
CA TYR A 434 -16.49 1.83 15.97
C TYR A 434 -15.78 0.81 15.08
N ARG A 435 -15.40 1.22 13.87
CA ARG A 435 -14.80 0.32 12.86
C ARG A 435 -13.35 0.67 12.61
N ASN A 436 -12.53 -0.36 12.42
CA ASN A 436 -11.19 -0.30 11.87
C ASN A 436 -11.08 -1.30 10.72
N ASP A 437 -10.41 -0.94 9.63
CA ASP A 437 -10.40 -1.78 8.42
C ASP A 437 -9.66 -3.12 8.61
N LEU A 438 -8.63 -3.16 9.45
CA LEU A 438 -7.89 -4.39 9.75
C LEU A 438 -8.55 -5.22 10.84
N TYR A 439 -8.89 -4.57 11.96
CA TYR A 439 -9.41 -5.23 13.15
C TYR A 439 -10.93 -5.41 13.13
N GLY A 440 -11.65 -4.90 12.14
CA GLY A 440 -13.10 -4.94 12.10
C GLY A 440 -13.75 -4.04 13.15
N ASP A 441 -14.90 -4.46 13.65
CA ASP A 441 -15.75 -3.64 14.51
C ASP A 441 -15.49 -3.91 16.00
N ILE A 442 -15.53 -2.83 16.79
CA ILE A 442 -15.69 -2.88 18.24
C ILE A 442 -17.01 -2.24 18.63
N ALA A 443 -17.70 -2.83 19.60
CA ALA A 443 -18.94 -2.28 20.13
C ALA A 443 -18.71 -1.74 21.54
N ILE A 444 -19.04 -0.46 21.75
CA ILE A 444 -19.07 0.16 23.07
C ILE A 444 -20.52 0.22 23.55
N SER A 445 -20.81 -0.40 24.68
CA SER A 445 -22.14 -0.40 25.31
C SER A 445 -22.08 0.06 26.76
N GLU A 446 -23.18 0.60 27.27
CA GLU A 446 -23.33 0.90 28.68
C GLU A 446 -24.11 -0.22 29.37
N ASN A 447 -23.65 -0.65 30.54
CA ASN A 447 -24.33 -1.63 31.39
C ASN A 447 -24.16 -1.21 32.85
N ASN A 448 -25.27 -0.94 33.54
CA ASN A 448 -25.32 -0.50 34.95
C ASN A 448 -24.38 0.68 35.26
N GLY A 449 -24.31 1.68 34.38
CA GLY A 449 -23.48 2.88 34.55
C GLY A 449 -21.98 2.69 34.26
N SER A 450 -21.57 1.52 33.74
CA SER A 450 -20.20 1.23 33.32
C SER A 450 -20.14 0.98 31.80
N LEU A 451 -19.10 1.49 31.15
CA LEU A 451 -18.83 1.24 29.74
C LEU A 451 -18.15 -0.12 29.55
N GLN A 452 -18.57 -0.84 28.51
CA GLN A 452 -18.00 -2.11 28.08
C GLN A 452 -17.60 -2.03 26.61
N LEU A 453 -16.48 -2.65 26.25
CA LEU A 453 -16.02 -2.84 24.88
C LEU A 453 -16.09 -4.32 24.52
N GLN A 454 -16.84 -4.67 23.48
CA GLN A 454 -16.83 -6.00 22.89
C GLN A 454 -15.90 -6.02 21.67
N TYR A 455 -15.01 -7.01 21.61
CA TYR A 455 -14.20 -7.30 20.44
C TYR A 455 -14.01 -8.82 20.29
N GLY A 456 -14.51 -9.38 19.19
CA GLY A 456 -14.58 -10.83 18.98
C GLY A 456 -15.21 -11.55 20.18
N TYR A 457 -14.54 -12.57 20.73
CA TYR A 457 -15.05 -13.32 21.89
C TYR A 457 -14.75 -12.68 23.26
N VAL A 458 -14.14 -11.49 23.31
CA VAL A 458 -13.72 -10.86 24.58
C VAL A 458 -14.46 -9.56 24.85
N THR A 459 -14.98 -9.45 26.07
CA THR A 459 -15.52 -8.21 26.63
C THR A 459 -14.51 -7.56 27.59
N PHE A 460 -14.31 -6.26 27.45
CA PHE A 460 -13.49 -5.43 28.34
C PHE A 460 -14.37 -4.43 29.09
N HIS A 461 -14.30 -4.41 30.41
CA HIS A 461 -14.81 -3.27 31.18
C HIS A 461 -13.86 -2.09 31.00
N LEU A 462 -14.44 -0.92 30.74
CA LEU A 462 -13.71 0.32 30.57
C LEU A 462 -13.76 1.13 31.85
N VAL A 463 -12.61 1.29 32.49
CA VAL A 463 -12.46 2.10 33.71
C VAL A 463 -11.68 3.36 33.39
N ARG A 464 -12.30 4.54 33.59
CA ARG A 464 -11.66 5.82 33.30
C ARG A 464 -10.35 5.95 34.09
N ARG A 465 -9.28 6.36 33.42
CA ARG A 465 -7.92 6.36 33.98
C ARG A 465 -7.65 7.57 34.88
N ASP A 466 -8.14 8.72 34.47
CA ASP A 466 -7.94 10.01 35.12
C ASP A 466 -9.06 10.98 34.75
N SER A 467 -9.23 12.06 35.51
CA SER A 467 -10.27 13.07 35.29
C SER A 467 -9.93 14.10 34.20
N LYS A 468 -8.72 14.05 33.61
CA LYS A 468 -8.22 15.07 32.68
C LYS A 468 -8.29 14.63 31.21
N SER A 469 -8.47 13.34 30.96
CA SER A 469 -8.51 12.75 29.62
C SER A 469 -9.64 11.73 29.51
N TYR A 470 -9.99 11.37 28.28
CA TYR A 470 -10.89 10.25 27.97
C TYR A 470 -10.09 8.97 27.74
N MET A 471 -9.07 8.75 28.58
CA MET A 471 -8.29 7.52 28.60
C MET A 471 -8.98 6.51 29.52
N PHE A 472 -9.11 5.27 29.06
CA PHE A 472 -9.71 4.18 29.80
C PHE A 472 -8.73 3.02 29.92
N TYR A 473 -8.72 2.38 31.07
CA TYR A 473 -8.16 1.05 31.22
C TYR A 473 -9.16 0.04 30.67
N MET A 474 -8.66 -0.90 29.87
CA MET A 474 -9.42 -2.06 29.39
C MET A 474 -9.14 -3.23 30.33
N ILE A 475 -10.17 -3.68 31.04
CA ILE A 475 -10.09 -4.81 31.98
C ILE A 475 -10.89 -5.97 31.38
N SER A 476 -10.20 -7.01 30.92
CA SER A 476 -10.85 -8.17 30.30
C SER A 476 -11.68 -8.97 31.30
N THR A 477 -12.75 -9.60 30.80
CA THR A 477 -13.70 -10.40 31.59
C THR A 477 -13.98 -11.76 30.97
N GLY A 478 -14.86 -12.54 31.62
CA GLY A 478 -15.26 -13.86 31.18
C GLY A 478 -14.06 -14.80 31.10
N ILE A 479 -13.97 -15.56 30.01
CA ILE A 479 -12.85 -16.49 29.78
C ILE A 479 -11.49 -15.80 29.66
N ALA A 480 -11.46 -14.50 29.35
CA ALA A 480 -10.25 -13.69 29.24
C ALA A 480 -9.92 -12.90 30.52
N ALA A 481 -10.64 -13.10 31.61
CA ALA A 481 -10.40 -12.40 32.87
C ALA A 481 -8.93 -12.54 33.31
N ARG A 482 -8.32 -11.42 33.72
CA ARG A 482 -6.91 -11.31 34.16
C ARG A 482 -5.83 -11.66 33.11
N ALA A 483 -6.19 -12.20 31.95
CA ALA A 483 -5.26 -12.60 30.89
C ALA A 483 -4.38 -11.44 30.38
N PHE A 484 -4.92 -10.24 30.28
CA PHE A 484 -4.19 -9.07 29.81
C PHE A 484 -3.78 -8.16 30.98
N SER A 485 -2.53 -7.71 30.98
CA SER A 485 -2.11 -6.60 31.86
C SER A 485 -2.91 -5.34 31.50
N ARG A 486 -3.07 -4.39 32.43
CA ARG A 486 -3.92 -3.19 32.22
C ARG A 486 -3.55 -2.46 30.92
N ARG A 487 -4.38 -2.61 29.89
CA ARG A 487 -4.23 -1.95 28.58
C ARG A 487 -5.01 -0.65 28.58
N THR A 488 -4.69 0.24 27.65
CA THR A 488 -5.36 1.54 27.57
C THR A 488 -5.93 1.81 26.19
N MET A 489 -7.08 2.46 26.19
CA MET A 489 -7.70 3.08 25.03
C MET A 489 -8.01 4.54 25.32
N GLU A 490 -8.24 5.30 24.26
CA GLU A 490 -8.58 6.73 24.32
C GLU A 490 -9.80 6.99 23.46
N PHE A 491 -10.78 7.71 23.98
CA PHE A 491 -11.77 8.35 23.14
C PHE A 491 -11.31 9.76 22.78
N LYS A 492 -11.39 10.12 21.51
CA LYS A 492 -11.02 11.46 21.03
C LYS A 492 -11.94 11.90 19.89
N ALA A 493 -11.99 13.21 19.69
CA ALA A 493 -12.57 13.80 18.48
C ALA A 493 -11.59 13.65 17.32
N SER A 494 -12.11 13.37 16.11
CA SER A 494 -11.33 13.42 14.87
C SER A 494 -10.96 14.85 14.47
N ASP A 495 -11.75 15.84 14.92
CA ASP A 495 -11.57 17.25 14.65
C ASP A 495 -11.20 18.00 15.95
N PRO A 496 -9.96 18.53 16.06
CA PRO A 496 -9.52 19.29 17.22
C PRO A 496 -10.36 20.55 17.50
N GLU A 497 -11.00 21.12 16.47
CA GLU A 497 -11.87 22.30 16.59
C GLU A 497 -13.28 21.93 17.09
N LYS A 498 -13.61 20.63 17.17
CA LYS A 498 -14.86 20.11 17.72
C LYS A 498 -14.57 19.07 18.82
N PRO A 499 -13.93 19.48 19.93
CA PRO A 499 -13.51 18.56 20.99
C PRO A 499 -14.68 17.79 21.60
N ASP A 500 -15.90 18.32 21.48
CA ASP A 500 -17.10 17.69 22.02
C ASP A 500 -17.62 16.52 21.16
N TYR A 501 -17.22 16.39 19.89
CA TYR A 501 -17.67 15.31 19.01
C TYR A 501 -16.73 14.10 19.07
N ILE A 502 -16.99 13.20 20.02
CA ILE A 502 -16.21 11.97 20.17
C ILE A 502 -16.64 10.94 19.13
N ASN A 503 -15.74 10.64 18.21
CA ASN A 503 -15.96 9.69 17.13
C ASN A 503 -14.76 8.76 16.86
N ILE A 504 -13.70 8.81 17.67
CA ILE A 504 -12.58 7.88 17.55
C ILE A 504 -12.37 7.17 18.88
N ALA A 505 -12.25 5.85 18.83
CA ALA A 505 -11.71 5.00 19.90
C ALA A 505 -10.32 4.52 19.46
N ARG A 506 -9.26 5.05 20.08
CA ARG A 506 -7.87 4.66 19.79
C ARG A 506 -7.42 3.57 20.74
N LEU A 507 -7.04 2.40 20.22
CA LEU A 507 -6.58 1.27 21.02
C LEU A 507 -5.07 1.09 20.89
N ARG A 508 -4.31 1.44 21.95
CA ARG A 508 -2.83 1.45 21.90
C ARG A 508 -2.19 0.09 21.61
N HIS A 509 -2.85 -1.00 22.00
CA HIS A 509 -2.32 -2.36 21.87
C HIS A 509 -2.78 -3.07 20.59
N PHE A 510 -3.67 -2.43 19.85
CA PHE A 510 -4.06 -2.82 18.49
C PHE A 510 -3.14 -2.06 17.53
N GLU A 511 -1.83 -2.12 17.77
CA GLU A 511 -0.79 -1.34 17.07
C GLU A 511 -1.03 0.19 17.03
N GLY A 512 -1.85 0.72 17.94
CA GLY A 512 -2.18 2.15 18.00
C GLY A 512 -3.30 2.59 17.05
N SER A 513 -4.08 1.63 16.53
CA SER A 513 -5.16 1.84 15.58
C SER A 513 -6.29 2.70 16.14
N ASP A 514 -6.80 3.56 15.26
CA ASP A 514 -8.01 4.34 15.49
C ASP A 514 -9.21 3.55 14.93
N PHE A 515 -10.26 3.42 15.74
CA PHE A 515 -11.55 2.89 15.35
C PHE A 515 -12.52 4.06 15.26
N VAL A 516 -13.19 4.21 14.11
CA VAL A 516 -14.06 5.38 13.84
C VAL A 516 -15.51 5.02 14.11
N ARG A 517 -16.19 5.84 14.91
CA ARG A 517 -17.61 5.70 15.27
C ARG A 517 -18.46 5.75 14.01
N GLN A 518 -19.42 4.83 13.90
CA GLN A 518 -20.31 4.70 12.75
C GLN A 518 -21.68 5.31 13.08
N PRO A 519 -21.96 6.58 12.69
CA PRO A 519 -23.12 7.34 13.20
C PRO A 519 -24.46 6.91 12.60
N GLN A 520 -24.47 6.01 11.61
CA GLN A 520 -25.68 5.47 10.97
C GLN A 520 -26.09 4.10 11.51
N LEU A 521 -25.35 3.55 12.47
CA LEU A 521 -25.62 2.24 13.06
C LEU A 521 -26.13 2.42 14.50
N SER A 522 -27.40 2.07 14.74
CA SER A 522 -27.81 1.69 16.10
C SER A 522 -27.53 0.20 16.29
N VAL A 523 -27.27 -0.22 17.52
CA VAL A 523 -27.04 -1.64 17.87
C VAL A 523 -28.20 -2.54 17.41
N ALA A 524 -29.38 -1.98 17.12
CA ALA A 524 -30.60 -2.69 16.76
C ALA A 524 -30.95 -2.71 15.26
N ASN A 525 -30.29 -1.92 14.39
CA ASN A 525 -30.72 -1.75 12.98
C ASN A 525 -29.66 -2.21 11.96
N VAL A 526 -29.11 -3.40 12.16
CA VAL A 526 -28.47 -4.15 11.08
C VAL A 526 -29.57 -5.02 10.46
N VAL A 527 -29.71 -5.04 9.11
CA VAL A 527 -30.79 -5.62 8.27
C VAL A 527 -31.89 -4.57 7.99
N GLU A 528 -32.19 -4.04 6.79
CA GLU A 528 -32.05 -4.36 5.33
C GLU A 528 -32.29 -3.02 4.58
N ASP A 529 -31.51 -2.57 3.58
CA ASP A 529 -31.69 -2.79 2.13
C ASP A 529 -30.40 -2.34 1.40
N LYS A 530 -29.41 -3.25 1.32
CA LYS A 530 -28.05 -3.02 0.76
C LYS A 530 -27.49 -4.27 0.06
N THR A 531 -28.34 -5.17 -0.42
CA THR A 531 -27.90 -6.51 -0.81
C THR A 531 -27.38 -6.62 -2.24
N THR A 532 -27.59 -5.62 -3.10
CA THR A 532 -27.06 -5.61 -4.49
C THR A 532 -25.90 -4.64 -4.68
N ARG A 533 -24.95 -5.04 -5.52
CA ARG A 533 -23.72 -4.30 -5.83
C ARG A 533 -24.03 -2.93 -6.44
N GLU A 534 -25.04 -2.85 -7.31
CA GLU A 534 -25.50 -1.63 -7.98
C GLU A 534 -26.17 -0.65 -7.01
N GLY A 535 -26.97 -1.16 -6.06
CA GLY A 535 -27.62 -0.35 -5.03
C GLY A 535 -26.61 0.31 -4.09
N ILE A 536 -25.57 -0.45 -3.69
CA ILE A 536 -24.44 0.07 -2.90
C ILE A 536 -23.71 1.18 -3.69
N LEU A 537 -23.46 0.95 -4.99
CA LEU A 537 -22.78 1.94 -5.84
C LEU A 537 -23.58 3.24 -5.98
N ASP A 538 -24.86 3.16 -6.37
CA ASP A 538 -25.69 4.36 -6.59
C ASP A 538 -25.81 5.20 -5.31
N SER A 539 -26.10 4.55 -4.18
CA SER A 539 -26.20 5.23 -2.89
C SER A 539 -24.91 5.93 -2.52
N THR A 540 -23.76 5.27 -2.72
CA THR A 540 -22.45 5.81 -2.39
C THR A 540 -22.09 7.03 -3.24
N LEU A 541 -22.27 6.95 -4.56
CA LEU A 541 -21.99 8.06 -5.48
C LEU A 541 -22.94 9.24 -5.27
N ARG A 542 -24.24 8.98 -5.09
CA ARG A 542 -25.24 10.02 -4.80
C ARG A 542 -24.88 10.78 -3.52
N THR A 543 -24.43 10.06 -2.50
CA THR A 543 -24.03 10.64 -1.21
C THR A 543 -22.76 11.47 -1.36
N ALA A 544 -21.72 10.91 -2.00
CA ALA A 544 -20.44 11.62 -2.21
C ALA A 544 -20.61 12.89 -3.06
N PHE A 545 -21.39 12.80 -4.14
CA PHE A 545 -21.66 13.93 -5.03
C PHE A 545 -22.43 15.05 -4.32
N LYS A 546 -23.54 14.70 -3.64
CA LYS A 546 -24.40 15.66 -2.92
C LYS A 546 -23.68 16.31 -1.74
N ALA A 547 -22.92 15.54 -0.96
CA ALA A 547 -22.34 16.03 0.29
C ALA A 547 -21.17 16.97 0.08
N CYS A 548 -20.37 16.81 -0.99
CA CYS A 548 -19.08 17.53 -1.08
C CYS A 548 -18.73 18.10 -2.45
N ARG A 549 -19.41 17.71 -3.53
CA ARG A 549 -19.03 18.13 -4.89
C ARG A 549 -20.02 19.05 -5.58
N TRP A 550 -21.28 19.12 -5.14
CA TRP A 550 -22.29 20.01 -5.73
C TRP A 550 -21.83 21.48 -5.88
N ASN A 551 -21.04 21.99 -4.93
CA ASN A 551 -20.55 23.38 -4.96
C ASN A 551 -19.32 23.60 -5.87
N GLN A 552 -18.69 22.53 -6.36
CA GLN A 552 -17.46 22.57 -7.16
C GLN A 552 -17.69 22.03 -8.59
N ASN A 553 -18.55 21.02 -8.72
CA ASN A 553 -18.87 20.30 -9.95
C ASN A 553 -20.39 20.18 -10.09
N PRO A 554 -21.02 20.94 -11.01
CA PRO A 554 -22.47 20.91 -11.19
C PRO A 554 -23.02 19.58 -11.72
N SER A 555 -22.17 18.76 -12.35
CA SER A 555 -22.58 17.57 -13.12
C SER A 555 -21.60 16.41 -12.90
N LEU A 556 -22.12 15.18 -12.83
CA LEU A 556 -21.37 13.93 -12.83
C LEU A 556 -22.16 12.83 -13.57
N ALA A 557 -21.52 12.12 -14.49
CA ALA A 557 -22.05 10.94 -15.15
C ALA A 557 -21.09 9.77 -14.99
N VAL A 558 -21.60 8.58 -14.68
CA VAL A 558 -20.81 7.37 -14.45
C VAL A 558 -21.46 6.18 -15.15
N THR A 559 -20.68 5.41 -15.90
CA THR A 559 -21.10 4.09 -16.40
C THR A 559 -20.04 3.02 -16.11
N VAL A 560 -20.51 1.79 -15.92
CA VAL A 560 -19.70 0.59 -15.69
C VAL A 560 -20.18 -0.49 -16.66
N VAL A 561 -19.23 -1.07 -17.40
CA VAL A 561 -19.46 -2.28 -18.19
C VAL A 561 -18.70 -3.44 -17.58
N LYS A 562 -19.34 -4.61 -17.50
CA LYS A 562 -18.75 -5.84 -17.00
C LYS A 562 -19.24 -6.99 -17.88
N GLU A 563 -18.31 -7.80 -18.37
CA GLU A 563 -18.62 -8.99 -19.16
C GLU A 563 -19.50 -8.69 -20.39
N GLY A 564 -19.21 -7.59 -21.08
CA GLY A 564 -19.96 -7.12 -22.24
C GLY A 564 -21.31 -6.46 -21.91
N GLN A 565 -21.69 -6.33 -20.64
CA GLN A 565 -22.97 -5.71 -20.24
C GLN A 565 -22.77 -4.38 -19.52
N GLN A 566 -23.64 -3.41 -19.80
CA GLN A 566 -23.73 -2.17 -19.03
C GLN A 566 -24.46 -2.42 -17.71
N VAL A 567 -23.70 -2.78 -16.68
CA VAL A 567 -24.20 -3.14 -15.34
C VAL A 567 -24.58 -1.92 -14.49
N PHE A 568 -24.06 -0.73 -14.83
CA PHE A 568 -24.41 0.53 -14.16
C PHE A 568 -24.32 1.72 -15.11
N SER A 569 -25.29 2.64 -15.05
CA SER A 569 -25.25 3.95 -15.74
C SER A 569 -26.13 4.95 -15.03
N ARG A 570 -25.55 6.05 -14.53
CA ARG A 570 -26.26 7.10 -13.77
C ARG A 570 -25.69 8.49 -14.01
N GLY A 571 -26.60 9.47 -14.03
CA GLY A 571 -26.32 10.90 -14.01
C GLY A 571 -26.68 11.52 -12.66
N TYR A 572 -25.84 12.43 -12.18
CA TYR A 572 -26.03 13.22 -10.97
C TYR A 572 -25.78 14.69 -11.31
N GLY A 573 -26.55 15.58 -10.70
CA GLY A 573 -26.37 17.02 -10.93
C GLY A 573 -27.31 17.62 -11.96
N VAL A 574 -26.93 18.82 -12.39
CA VAL A 574 -27.63 19.58 -13.43
C VAL A 574 -26.70 19.78 -14.62
N ARG A 575 -27.29 19.79 -15.81
CA ARG A 575 -26.64 20.10 -17.09
C ARG A 575 -26.09 21.52 -17.13
N ASP A 576 -26.83 22.44 -16.53
CA ASP A 576 -26.54 23.86 -16.54
C ASP A 576 -27.13 24.50 -15.28
N LEU A 577 -26.36 25.39 -14.63
CA LEU A 577 -26.70 26.00 -13.35
C LEU A 577 -27.88 26.98 -13.45
N GLU A 578 -28.10 27.58 -14.62
CA GLU A 578 -29.17 28.54 -14.86
C GLU A 578 -30.50 27.83 -15.13
N SER A 579 -30.53 26.95 -16.13
CA SER A 579 -31.71 26.18 -16.53
C SER A 579 -32.08 25.04 -15.57
N ARG A 580 -31.11 24.55 -14.77
CA ARG A 580 -31.26 23.46 -13.79
C ARG A 580 -31.80 22.14 -14.37
N LYS A 581 -31.69 21.93 -15.68
CA LYS A 581 -32.04 20.67 -16.33
C LYS A 581 -31.20 19.53 -15.73
N PRO A 582 -31.77 18.35 -15.42
CA PRO A 582 -31.00 17.25 -14.83
C PRO A 582 -30.02 16.65 -15.84
N ILE A 583 -28.92 16.09 -15.36
CA ILE A 583 -28.06 15.21 -16.16
C ILE A 583 -28.77 13.87 -16.40
N THR A 584 -28.72 13.37 -17.64
CA THR A 584 -29.15 12.03 -18.02
C THR A 584 -27.95 11.18 -18.45
N THR A 585 -28.17 9.88 -18.68
CA THR A 585 -27.10 8.99 -19.21
C THR A 585 -26.77 9.27 -20.68
N HIS A 586 -27.62 10.03 -21.38
CA HIS A 586 -27.43 10.50 -22.76
C HIS A 586 -26.80 11.90 -22.86
N THR A 587 -26.69 12.64 -21.75
CA THR A 587 -26.13 13.99 -21.76
C THR A 587 -24.65 13.95 -22.11
N MET A 588 -24.24 14.78 -23.06
CA MET A 588 -22.89 14.87 -23.58
C MET A 588 -21.97 15.70 -22.70
N PHE A 589 -20.73 15.24 -22.58
CA PHE A 589 -19.62 15.94 -21.94
C PHE A 589 -18.41 15.97 -22.87
N GLY A 590 -17.61 17.05 -22.83
CA GLY A 590 -16.31 17.08 -23.49
C GLY A 590 -15.32 16.09 -22.86
N ILE A 591 -14.74 15.20 -23.65
CA ILE A 591 -13.90 14.11 -23.15
C ILE A 591 -12.39 14.35 -23.24
N GLY A 592 -11.96 15.53 -23.72
CA GLY A 592 -10.55 15.90 -23.81
C GLY A 592 -9.68 14.80 -24.45
N SER A 593 -8.55 14.49 -23.83
CA SER A 593 -7.56 13.54 -24.35
C SER A 593 -8.07 12.13 -24.63
N LEU A 594 -9.24 11.70 -24.13
CA LEU A 594 -9.84 10.44 -24.60
C LEU A 594 -10.09 10.41 -26.11
N THR A 595 -10.20 11.58 -26.74
CA THR A 595 -10.24 11.74 -28.21
C THR A 595 -9.04 11.10 -28.93
N LYS A 596 -7.88 11.02 -28.26
CA LYS A 596 -6.64 10.45 -28.81
C LYS A 596 -6.80 8.97 -29.18
N ILE A 597 -7.60 8.24 -28.42
CA ILE A 597 -7.87 6.82 -28.64
C ILE A 597 -8.59 6.64 -29.98
N PHE A 598 -9.60 7.48 -30.25
CA PHE A 598 -10.32 7.49 -31.53
C PHE A 598 -9.41 7.87 -32.70
N ALA A 599 -8.55 8.89 -32.52
CA ALA A 599 -7.58 9.29 -33.54
C ALA A 599 -6.61 8.14 -33.89
N ASN A 600 -6.13 7.43 -32.88
CA ASN A 600 -5.21 6.31 -33.02
C ASN A 600 -5.87 5.08 -33.67
N LEU A 601 -7.11 4.77 -33.31
CA LEU A 601 -7.87 3.69 -33.94
C LEU A 601 -8.15 3.97 -35.42
N LEU A 602 -8.51 5.21 -35.76
CA LEU A 602 -8.80 5.58 -37.14
C LEU A 602 -7.56 5.49 -38.03
N ILE A 603 -6.43 6.03 -37.59
CA ILE A 603 -5.21 5.96 -38.39
C ILE A 603 -4.69 4.52 -38.53
N GLN A 604 -4.78 3.70 -37.47
CA GLN A 604 -4.44 2.27 -37.55
C GLN A 604 -5.34 1.53 -38.53
N LYS A 605 -6.65 1.76 -38.50
CA LYS A 605 -7.62 1.17 -39.43
C LYS A 605 -7.32 1.52 -40.88
N TYR A 606 -6.93 2.75 -41.16
CA TYR A 606 -6.52 3.12 -42.52
C TYR A 606 -5.17 2.51 -42.91
N MET A 607 -4.19 2.47 -42.01
CA MET A 607 -2.90 1.84 -42.29
C MET A 607 -3.04 0.33 -42.56
N SER A 608 -3.89 -0.39 -41.82
CA SER A 608 -4.12 -1.82 -42.05
C SER A 608 -4.81 -2.10 -43.39
N ASN A 609 -5.69 -1.21 -43.85
CA ASN A 609 -6.34 -1.31 -45.16
C ASN A 609 -5.42 -0.96 -46.35
N TYR A 610 -4.35 -0.19 -46.12
CA TYR A 610 -3.42 0.24 -47.17
C TYR A 610 -2.01 -0.25 -46.85
N SER A 611 -1.61 -1.39 -47.42
CA SER A 611 -0.32 -2.08 -47.17
C SER A 611 0.95 -1.25 -47.43
N ARG A 612 0.83 -0.04 -47.99
CA ARG A 612 1.94 0.92 -48.15
C ARG A 612 2.28 1.65 -46.85
N TYR A 613 1.39 1.69 -45.87
CA TYR A 613 1.54 2.45 -44.62
C TYR A 613 1.45 1.56 -43.39
N ASP A 614 2.23 1.89 -42.37
CA ASP A 614 2.29 1.20 -41.08
C ASP A 614 2.74 2.15 -39.96
N MET A 615 2.86 1.63 -38.74
CA MET A 615 3.33 2.39 -37.57
C MET A 615 4.77 2.92 -37.70
N ASN A 616 5.61 2.30 -38.54
CA ASN A 616 6.99 2.73 -38.79
C ASN A 616 7.13 3.73 -39.93
N THR A 617 6.04 4.03 -40.63
CA THR A 617 6.01 4.99 -41.72
C THR A 617 6.43 6.36 -41.20
N THR A 618 7.53 6.87 -41.76
CA THR A 618 8.10 8.16 -41.34
C THR A 618 7.31 9.34 -41.90
N LEU A 619 7.32 10.46 -41.19
CA LEU A 619 6.75 11.70 -41.72
C LEU A 619 7.43 12.12 -43.01
N ARG A 620 8.74 11.85 -43.15
CA ARG A 620 9.49 12.06 -44.39
C ARG A 620 8.89 11.26 -45.56
N HIS A 621 8.48 10.02 -45.33
CA HIS A 621 7.82 9.22 -46.35
C HIS A 621 6.43 9.77 -46.70
N LEU A 622 5.66 10.22 -45.70
CA LEU A 622 4.30 10.72 -45.88
C LEU A 622 4.24 12.09 -46.56
N PHE A 623 5.14 13.01 -46.22
CA PHE A 623 5.11 14.40 -46.66
C PHE A 623 6.21 14.76 -47.66
N GLY A 624 7.14 13.84 -47.96
CA GLY A 624 8.16 14.00 -49.01
C GLY A 624 9.31 14.97 -48.68
N ASN A 625 9.24 15.73 -47.59
CA ASN A 625 10.26 16.70 -47.19
C ASN A 625 11.40 16.02 -46.39
N LYS A 626 12.67 16.31 -46.75
CA LYS A 626 13.85 15.77 -46.06
C LYS A 626 14.20 16.51 -44.76
N GLU A 627 13.67 17.71 -44.56
CA GLU A 627 13.91 18.60 -43.41
C GLU A 627 12.58 18.99 -42.75
N ILE A 628 11.84 18.01 -42.22
CA ILE A 628 10.54 18.27 -41.55
C ILE A 628 10.72 19.03 -40.24
N PHE A 629 11.84 18.88 -39.55
CA PHE A 629 12.19 19.57 -38.31
C PHE A 629 13.53 20.31 -38.50
N GLN A 630 13.49 21.65 -38.57
CA GLN A 630 14.65 22.51 -38.83
C GLN A 630 15.75 22.32 -37.78
N HIS A 631 15.36 22.19 -36.51
CA HIS A 631 16.29 22.11 -35.39
C HIS A 631 16.71 20.68 -35.02
N SER A 632 16.26 19.66 -35.77
CA SER A 632 16.65 18.27 -35.49
C SER A 632 16.70 17.40 -36.74
N PHE A 633 17.93 17.05 -37.13
CA PHE A 633 18.17 16.07 -38.18
C PHE A 633 17.54 14.71 -37.83
N LEU A 634 17.71 14.24 -36.59
CA LEU A 634 17.16 12.95 -36.15
C LEU A 634 15.64 12.90 -36.29
N LEU A 635 14.94 13.96 -35.87
CA LEU A 635 13.48 14.00 -36.00
C LEU A 635 13.06 14.01 -37.47
N SER A 636 13.74 14.80 -38.31
CA SER A 636 13.48 14.89 -39.75
C SER A 636 13.64 13.54 -40.47
N GLN A 637 14.57 12.70 -40.03
CA GLN A 637 14.81 11.41 -40.67
C GLN A 637 13.94 10.27 -40.14
N PHE A 638 13.65 10.27 -38.84
CA PHE A 638 13.23 9.05 -38.15
C PHE A 638 11.89 9.13 -37.42
N VAL A 639 11.27 10.31 -37.28
CA VAL A 639 9.93 10.40 -36.68
C VAL A 639 8.93 9.66 -37.56
N ASN A 640 8.25 8.70 -36.95
CA ASN A 640 7.23 7.87 -37.55
C ASN A 640 5.88 7.97 -36.85
N THR A 641 4.86 7.34 -37.42
CA THR A 641 3.50 7.34 -36.86
C THR A 641 3.48 6.90 -35.39
N LEU A 642 4.21 5.84 -35.03
CA LEU A 642 4.31 5.38 -33.65
C LEU A 642 4.88 6.47 -32.74
N ASP A 643 5.89 7.21 -33.20
CA ASP A 643 6.46 8.33 -32.44
C ASP A 643 5.42 9.41 -32.11
N LEU A 644 4.48 9.67 -33.02
CA LEU A 644 3.38 10.62 -32.83
C LEU A 644 2.34 10.09 -31.83
N MET A 645 1.92 8.83 -31.99
CA MET A 645 0.88 8.21 -31.19
C MET A 645 1.29 8.04 -29.72
N THR A 646 2.60 7.93 -29.45
CA THR A 646 3.14 7.63 -28.11
C THR A 646 3.99 8.75 -27.51
N HIS A 647 3.89 9.99 -28.03
CA HIS A 647 4.51 11.18 -27.44
C HIS A 647 6.04 11.07 -27.20
N ARG A 648 6.78 10.49 -28.15
CA ARG A 648 8.22 10.21 -27.98
C ARG A 648 9.13 11.02 -28.92
N THR A 649 8.68 12.19 -29.34
CA THR A 649 9.44 13.12 -30.20
C THR A 649 10.44 13.99 -29.43
N GLY A 650 10.29 14.15 -28.11
CA GLY A 650 11.12 15.05 -27.30
C GLY A 650 10.78 16.55 -27.44
N LEU A 651 9.71 16.88 -28.18
CA LEU A 651 9.19 18.24 -28.32
C LEU A 651 8.38 18.63 -27.07
N PRO A 652 8.53 19.87 -26.55
CA PRO A 652 7.66 20.37 -25.48
C PRO A 652 6.23 20.58 -25.98
N PRO A 653 5.25 20.86 -25.09
CA PRO A 653 3.84 20.82 -25.46
C PRO A 653 3.39 21.85 -26.52
N TYR A 654 3.97 23.06 -26.54
CA TYR A 654 3.59 24.18 -27.42
C TYR A 654 2.07 24.48 -27.40
N ASN A 655 1.41 24.32 -26.25
CA ASN A 655 -0.06 24.37 -26.16
C ASN A 655 -0.63 25.75 -26.53
N TYR A 656 0.11 26.85 -26.29
CA TYR A 656 -0.35 28.19 -26.66
C TYR A 656 -0.37 28.41 -28.18
N LEU A 657 0.31 27.60 -29.00
CA LEU A 657 0.14 27.65 -30.46
C LEU A 657 -1.31 27.40 -30.90
N ARG A 658 -2.14 26.77 -30.08
CA ARG A 658 -3.58 26.56 -30.36
C ARG A 658 -4.38 27.87 -30.34
N LEU A 659 -3.83 28.95 -29.77
CA LEU A 659 -4.45 30.28 -29.83
C LEU A 659 -4.18 30.98 -31.16
N ASP A 660 -3.19 30.51 -31.93
CA ASP A 660 -2.86 31.09 -33.24
C ASP A 660 -4.03 30.88 -34.20
N ASP A 661 -4.65 31.99 -34.59
CA ASP A 661 -5.81 32.02 -35.46
C ASP A 661 -5.48 31.65 -36.91
N LYS A 662 -4.21 31.43 -37.25
CA LYS A 662 -3.72 30.96 -38.56
C LYS A 662 -3.26 29.51 -38.54
N LEU A 663 -3.12 28.88 -37.39
CA LEU A 663 -2.75 27.46 -37.32
C LEU A 663 -3.97 26.59 -37.69
N ARG A 664 -3.80 25.67 -38.66
CA ARG A 664 -4.82 24.74 -39.15
C ARG A 664 -4.20 23.36 -39.33
N ARG A 665 -5.04 22.31 -39.39
CA ARG A 665 -4.56 20.93 -39.63
C ARG A 665 -3.70 20.82 -40.90
N GLU A 666 -4.09 21.55 -41.95
CA GLU A 666 -3.43 21.55 -43.26
C GLU A 666 -2.02 22.16 -43.27
N ASN A 667 -1.75 23.14 -42.40
CA ASN A 667 -0.44 23.84 -42.35
C ASN A 667 0.40 23.44 -41.13
N ILE A 668 -0.03 22.44 -40.36
CA ILE A 668 0.64 22.02 -39.13
C ILE A 668 2.09 21.57 -39.40
N ILE A 669 2.38 20.98 -40.56
CA ILE A 669 3.73 20.54 -40.94
C ILE A 669 4.69 21.73 -41.06
N GLU A 670 4.23 22.86 -41.57
CA GLU A 670 5.03 24.09 -41.66
C GLU A 670 5.31 24.67 -40.28
N ARG A 671 4.37 24.53 -39.34
CA ARG A 671 4.56 25.00 -37.96
C ARG A 671 5.50 24.11 -37.17
N ILE A 672 5.36 22.78 -37.26
CA ILE A 672 6.23 21.85 -36.51
C ILE A 672 7.69 21.94 -36.94
N HIS A 673 7.94 22.38 -38.18
CA HIS A 673 9.27 22.60 -38.71
C HIS A 673 10.13 23.51 -37.85
N LEU A 674 9.51 24.50 -37.21
CA LEU A 674 10.20 25.50 -36.39
C LEU A 674 10.36 25.08 -34.92
N LEU A 675 9.77 23.96 -34.49
CA LEU A 675 9.78 23.59 -33.08
C LEU A 675 11.16 23.17 -32.62
N LYS A 676 11.53 23.65 -31.44
CA LYS A 676 12.78 23.29 -30.77
C LYS A 676 12.54 22.12 -29.83
N THR A 677 13.50 21.20 -29.79
CA THR A 677 13.49 20.06 -28.86
C THR A 677 13.97 20.50 -27.49
N GLU A 678 13.38 19.93 -26.45
CA GLU A 678 13.77 20.16 -25.04
C GLU A 678 14.19 18.85 -24.35
N GLY A 679 14.42 17.79 -25.13
CA GLY A 679 14.83 16.46 -24.66
C GLY A 679 15.23 15.56 -25.84
N GLY A 680 15.83 14.40 -25.57
CA GLY A 680 16.25 13.48 -26.62
C GLY A 680 15.08 12.79 -27.32
N PHE A 681 15.27 12.50 -28.61
CA PHE A 681 14.32 11.72 -29.41
C PHE A 681 14.18 10.30 -28.85
N ARG A 682 12.95 9.87 -28.57
CA ARG A 682 12.58 8.59 -27.92
C ARG A 682 13.13 8.38 -26.52
N GLU A 683 13.76 9.38 -25.93
CA GLU A 683 14.37 9.28 -24.61
C GLU A 683 13.31 9.30 -23.52
N HIS A 684 12.34 10.22 -23.64
CA HIS A 684 11.37 10.51 -22.59
C HIS A 684 9.97 10.76 -23.17
N PHE A 685 8.95 10.39 -22.41
CA PHE A 685 7.57 10.74 -22.70
C PHE A 685 7.37 12.26 -22.48
N LYS A 686 6.98 12.97 -23.54
CA LYS A 686 6.62 14.40 -23.45
C LYS A 686 5.35 14.64 -24.27
N THR A 687 4.25 14.90 -23.57
CA THR A 687 2.96 15.16 -24.22
C THR A 687 3.02 16.38 -25.12
N ASN A 688 2.67 16.19 -26.38
CA ASN A 688 2.53 17.26 -27.35
C ASN A 688 1.25 17.03 -28.17
N ASN A 689 0.26 17.91 -27.97
CA ASN A 689 -1.05 17.79 -28.60
C ASN A 689 -1.03 18.08 -30.11
N LEU A 690 -0.02 18.79 -30.61
CA LEU A 690 0.12 19.08 -32.04
C LEU A 690 0.44 17.80 -32.83
N MET A 691 1.09 16.82 -32.21
CA MET A 691 1.33 15.51 -32.85
C MET A 691 0.03 14.79 -33.22
N TYR A 692 -1.02 14.97 -32.41
CA TYR A 692 -2.35 14.45 -32.72
C TYR A 692 -3.10 15.27 -33.79
N GLY A 693 -2.75 16.55 -33.96
CA GLY A 693 -3.16 17.32 -35.14
C GLY A 693 -2.56 16.73 -36.43
N ILE A 694 -1.30 16.27 -36.39
CA ILE A 694 -0.68 15.57 -37.53
C ILE A 694 -1.39 14.23 -37.79
N ILE A 695 -1.67 13.44 -36.75
CA ILE A 695 -2.41 12.16 -36.89
C ILE A 695 -3.78 12.39 -37.53
N THR A 696 -4.48 13.43 -37.09
CA THR A 696 -5.78 13.84 -37.65
C THR A 696 -5.63 14.18 -39.13
N TYR A 697 -4.66 15.03 -39.48
CA TYR A 697 -4.39 15.40 -40.87
C TYR A 697 -3.98 14.20 -41.73
N MET A 698 -3.18 13.27 -41.20
CA MET A 698 -2.82 12.03 -41.89
C MET A 698 -4.05 11.19 -42.20
N ALA A 699 -4.96 11.02 -41.23
CA ALA A 699 -6.20 10.28 -41.43
C ALA A 699 -7.11 10.94 -42.49
N GLU A 700 -7.20 12.27 -42.51
CA GLU A 700 -7.93 13.02 -43.55
C GLU A 700 -7.33 12.81 -44.94
N ARG A 701 -6.00 12.84 -45.04
CA ARG A 701 -5.28 12.64 -46.32
C ARG A 701 -5.42 11.22 -46.86
N ILE A 702 -5.44 10.21 -45.99
CA ILE A 702 -5.59 8.80 -46.38
C ILE A 702 -7.06 8.44 -46.61
N GLY A 703 -7.96 8.91 -45.75
CA GLY A 703 -9.40 8.61 -45.78
C GLY A 703 -10.22 9.46 -46.73
N GLY A 704 -9.71 10.62 -47.18
CA GLY A 704 -10.34 11.46 -48.20
C GLY A 704 -11.56 12.27 -47.73
N SER A 705 -11.76 12.42 -46.41
CA SER A 705 -12.83 13.22 -45.81
C SER A 705 -12.33 13.89 -44.53
N SER A 706 -13.09 14.82 -43.96
CA SER A 706 -12.78 15.39 -42.64
C SER A 706 -12.72 14.31 -41.57
N TRP A 707 -11.84 14.49 -40.58
CA TRP A 707 -11.64 13.51 -39.51
C TRP A 707 -12.94 13.20 -38.75
N GLU A 708 -13.76 14.22 -38.49
CA GLU A 708 -15.05 14.10 -37.83
C GLU A 708 -16.00 13.17 -38.60
N SER A 709 -16.04 13.29 -39.93
CA SER A 709 -16.87 12.45 -40.79
C SER A 709 -16.36 11.00 -40.81
N LEU A 710 -15.03 10.83 -40.84
CA LEU A 710 -14.39 9.52 -40.83
C LEU A 710 -14.64 8.80 -39.48
N ILE A 711 -14.47 9.48 -38.35
CA ILE A 711 -14.79 8.92 -37.02
C ILE A 711 -16.25 8.52 -36.91
N ARG A 712 -17.16 9.38 -37.38
CA ARG A 712 -18.60 9.09 -37.35
C ARG A 712 -18.91 7.81 -38.13
N LYS A 713 -18.46 7.75 -39.38
CA LYS A 713 -18.71 6.63 -40.29
C LYS A 713 -18.05 5.32 -39.83
N GLU A 714 -16.80 5.38 -39.39
CA GLU A 714 -15.98 4.18 -39.14
C GLU A 714 -16.16 3.61 -37.73
N PHE A 715 -16.60 4.43 -36.76
CA PHE A 715 -16.73 4.03 -35.35
C PHE A 715 -18.07 4.43 -34.72
N LEU A 716 -18.49 5.69 -34.78
CA LEU A 716 -19.68 6.11 -34.00
C LEU A 716 -20.96 5.46 -34.51
N ASP A 717 -21.25 5.52 -35.80
CA ASP A 717 -22.47 4.94 -36.38
C ASP A 717 -22.49 3.40 -36.24
N PRO A 718 -21.41 2.66 -36.56
CA PRO A 718 -21.40 1.20 -36.39
C PRO A 718 -21.49 0.72 -34.94
N LEU A 719 -20.99 1.51 -33.98
CA LEU A 719 -21.13 1.22 -32.54
C LEU A 719 -22.48 1.69 -31.98
N GLY A 720 -23.28 2.43 -32.75
CA GLY A 720 -24.53 3.03 -32.29
C GLY A 720 -24.32 4.13 -31.25
N MET A 721 -23.19 4.85 -31.30
CA MET A 721 -22.87 5.97 -30.42
C MET A 721 -23.59 7.26 -30.87
N ASN A 722 -24.92 7.24 -30.77
CA ASN A 722 -25.81 8.22 -31.41
C ASN A 722 -25.80 9.61 -30.76
N SER A 723 -25.40 9.71 -29.49
CA SER A 723 -25.25 11.00 -28.80
C SER A 723 -23.88 11.61 -29.04
N SER A 724 -22.83 10.82 -29.29
CA SER A 724 -21.47 11.35 -29.47
C SER A 724 -21.34 12.34 -30.64
N SER A 725 -20.58 13.42 -30.40
CA SER A 725 -20.40 14.52 -31.35
C SER A 725 -19.04 15.22 -31.15
N PHE A 726 -18.89 16.41 -31.73
CA PHE A 726 -17.69 17.23 -31.68
C PHE A 726 -18.07 18.68 -31.32
N PHE A 727 -17.25 19.38 -30.55
CA PHE A 727 -17.52 20.79 -30.19
C PHE A 727 -17.85 21.68 -31.41
N THR A 728 -17.20 21.43 -32.55
CA THR A 728 -17.39 22.16 -33.81
C THR A 728 -18.74 21.91 -34.48
N GLN A 729 -19.44 20.83 -34.13
CA GLN A 729 -20.73 20.42 -34.71
C GLN A 729 -21.91 20.58 -33.75
N LEU A 730 -21.65 20.83 -32.46
CA LEU A 730 -22.68 20.98 -31.44
C LEU A 730 -23.24 22.39 -31.36
N ASP A 731 -24.53 22.51 -31.07
CA ASP A 731 -25.20 23.73 -30.64
C ASP A 731 -25.58 23.62 -29.15
N PRO A 732 -24.94 24.39 -28.24
CA PRO A 732 -25.18 24.27 -26.80
C PRO A 732 -26.60 24.63 -26.36
N ASP A 733 -27.36 25.37 -27.18
CA ASP A 733 -28.71 25.79 -26.84
C ASP A 733 -29.75 24.69 -27.11
N THR A 734 -29.51 23.87 -28.15
CA THR A 734 -30.46 22.86 -28.63
C THR A 734 -30.05 21.43 -28.30
N ASP A 735 -28.75 21.13 -28.28
CA ASP A 735 -28.24 19.80 -28.01
C ASP A 735 -28.25 19.45 -26.50
N ASP A 736 -28.23 18.15 -26.18
CA ASP A 736 -28.10 17.68 -24.81
C ASP A 736 -26.64 17.62 -24.34
N VAL A 737 -25.98 18.78 -24.26
CA VAL A 737 -24.61 18.93 -23.78
C VAL A 737 -24.57 19.66 -22.44
N ALA A 738 -23.74 19.19 -21.51
CA ALA A 738 -23.53 19.85 -20.21
C ALA A 738 -22.69 21.12 -20.38
N THR A 739 -23.02 22.19 -19.64
CA THR A 739 -22.22 23.43 -19.63
C THR A 739 -20.93 23.20 -18.84
N GLY A 740 -19.76 23.45 -19.45
CA GLY A 740 -18.49 23.40 -18.75
C GLY A 740 -18.28 24.61 -17.83
N TYR A 741 -17.85 24.40 -16.59
CA TYR A 741 -17.61 25.47 -15.61
C TYR A 741 -16.17 25.49 -15.11
N VAL A 742 -15.64 26.69 -14.89
CA VAL A 742 -14.35 26.92 -14.23
C VAL A 742 -14.56 27.77 -12.98
N GLU A 743 -13.73 27.57 -11.95
CA GLU A 743 -13.82 28.40 -10.76
C GLU A 743 -12.99 29.68 -10.93
N ASP A 744 -13.62 30.81 -10.68
CA ASP A 744 -13.01 32.13 -10.65
C ASP A 744 -13.41 32.84 -9.35
N GLU A 745 -12.43 33.08 -8.47
CA GLU A 745 -12.60 33.69 -7.15
C GLU A 745 -13.71 33.04 -6.28
N GLY A 746 -13.79 31.70 -6.29
CA GLY A 746 -14.79 30.96 -5.52
C GLY A 746 -16.18 30.89 -6.18
N VAL A 747 -16.32 31.41 -7.40
CA VAL A 747 -17.57 31.38 -8.17
C VAL A 747 -17.38 30.53 -9.43
N LEU A 748 -18.32 29.61 -9.67
CA LEU A 748 -18.33 28.84 -10.92
C LEU A 748 -18.80 29.74 -12.08
N ARG A 749 -17.96 29.85 -13.11
CA ARG A 749 -18.22 30.62 -14.33
C ARG A 749 -18.28 29.69 -15.53
N PRO A 750 -19.28 29.82 -16.41
CA PRO A 750 -19.35 29.01 -17.62
C PRO A 750 -18.16 29.34 -18.53
N VAL A 751 -17.62 28.31 -19.17
CA VAL A 751 -16.62 28.46 -20.22
C VAL A 751 -17.34 28.73 -21.54
N SER A 752 -16.86 29.72 -22.29
CA SER A 752 -17.43 30.03 -23.61
C SER A 752 -17.31 28.82 -24.56
N PHE A 753 -18.44 28.45 -25.15
CA PHE A 753 -18.49 27.39 -26.16
C PHE A 753 -17.73 27.77 -27.43
N GLU A 754 -17.73 29.05 -27.80
CA GLU A 754 -16.94 29.59 -28.91
C GLU A 754 -15.43 29.36 -28.69
N PHE A 755 -14.95 29.67 -27.48
CA PHE A 755 -13.56 29.45 -27.12
C PHE A 755 -13.19 27.96 -27.17
N LEU A 756 -14.08 27.07 -26.70
CA LEU A 756 -13.88 25.63 -26.75
C LEU A 756 -13.78 25.11 -28.19
N ARG A 757 -14.64 25.58 -29.10
CA ARG A 757 -14.59 25.24 -30.52
C ARG A 757 -13.24 25.60 -31.14
N GLN A 758 -12.77 26.84 -30.93
CA GLN A 758 -11.49 27.30 -31.47
C GLN A 758 -10.31 26.55 -30.85
N TRP A 759 -10.30 26.38 -29.52
CA TRP A 759 -9.23 25.69 -28.82
C TRP A 759 -9.09 24.23 -29.27
N THR A 760 -10.19 23.57 -29.62
CA THR A 760 -10.22 22.13 -29.98
C THR A 760 -10.13 21.84 -31.47
N GLU A 761 -9.89 22.84 -32.32
CA GLU A 761 -9.92 22.72 -33.80
C GLU A 761 -9.01 21.62 -34.38
N MET A 762 -7.85 21.35 -33.77
CA MET A 762 -6.94 20.24 -34.18
C MET A 762 -7.53 18.83 -34.00
N CYS A 763 -8.73 18.72 -33.44
CA CYS A 763 -9.51 17.53 -33.08
C CYS A 763 -8.85 16.41 -32.30
N GLY A 764 -7.94 15.66 -32.91
CA GLY A 764 -7.47 14.35 -32.44
C GLY A 764 -6.88 14.36 -31.04
N ALA A 765 -6.62 15.54 -30.48
CA ALA A 765 -6.21 15.71 -29.10
C ALA A 765 -7.36 15.89 -28.09
N ALA A 766 -8.52 16.49 -28.44
CA ALA A 766 -9.52 16.93 -27.45
C ALA A 766 -10.96 17.30 -27.91
N CYS A 767 -11.35 17.21 -29.18
CA CYS A 767 -12.60 17.83 -29.65
C CYS A 767 -13.90 17.06 -29.38
N MET A 768 -13.83 15.78 -29.02
CA MET A 768 -15.03 14.95 -28.95
C MET A 768 -15.87 15.25 -27.70
N THR A 769 -17.17 15.09 -27.85
CA THR A 769 -18.16 15.04 -26.78
C THR A 769 -18.89 13.71 -26.82
N THR A 770 -19.26 13.16 -25.65
CA THR A 770 -19.94 11.86 -25.59
C THR A 770 -20.80 11.73 -24.34
N SER A 771 -21.69 10.73 -24.34
CA SER A 771 -22.54 10.36 -23.21
C SER A 771 -22.00 9.15 -22.45
N ALA A 772 -22.55 8.89 -21.26
CA ALA A 772 -22.18 7.70 -20.49
C ALA A 772 -22.58 6.41 -21.24
N ASP A 773 -23.76 6.38 -21.83
CA ASP A 773 -24.25 5.19 -22.55
C ASP A 773 -23.48 4.91 -23.84
N ASP A 774 -23.02 5.94 -24.56
CA ASP A 774 -22.19 5.73 -25.74
C ASP A 774 -20.79 5.25 -25.37
N MET A 775 -20.24 5.72 -24.24
CA MET A 775 -18.95 5.20 -23.78
C MET A 775 -19.00 3.76 -23.30
N ALA A 776 -20.13 3.29 -22.76
CA ALA A 776 -20.30 1.88 -22.46
C ALA A 776 -20.09 1.01 -23.72
N LYS A 777 -20.67 1.41 -24.85
CA LYS A 777 -20.54 0.71 -26.14
C LYS A 777 -19.09 0.71 -26.64
N PHE A 778 -18.41 1.84 -26.56
CA PHE A 778 -17.01 1.93 -26.95
C PHE A 778 -16.08 1.11 -26.05
N MET A 779 -16.30 1.12 -24.74
CA MET A 779 -15.52 0.30 -23.80
C MET A 779 -15.72 -1.20 -24.07
N ASN A 780 -16.97 -1.64 -24.32
CA ASN A 780 -17.26 -3.01 -24.74
C ASN A 780 -16.53 -3.37 -26.04
N PHE A 781 -16.56 -2.51 -27.05
CA PHE A 781 -15.83 -2.70 -28.31
C PHE A 781 -14.31 -2.90 -28.10
N LEU A 782 -13.70 -2.09 -27.22
CA LEU A 782 -12.28 -2.22 -26.89
C LEU A 782 -11.99 -3.53 -26.13
N LEU A 783 -12.82 -3.89 -25.16
CA LEU A 783 -12.66 -5.11 -24.36
C LEU A 783 -12.97 -6.38 -25.16
N ASN A 784 -13.82 -6.29 -26.17
CA ASN A 784 -14.15 -7.35 -27.13
C ASN A 784 -13.21 -7.37 -28.34
N SER A 785 -11.96 -6.93 -28.16
CA SER A 785 -10.90 -7.01 -29.18
C SER A 785 -11.27 -6.44 -30.56
N GLY A 786 -12.05 -5.35 -30.60
CA GLY A 786 -12.36 -4.62 -31.83
C GLY A 786 -13.64 -5.07 -32.54
N GLU A 787 -14.52 -5.78 -31.83
CA GLU A 787 -15.77 -6.32 -32.34
C GLU A 787 -16.98 -5.72 -31.60
N THR A 788 -18.03 -5.37 -32.34
CA THR A 788 -19.28 -4.84 -31.78
C THR A 788 -20.10 -5.92 -31.08
N ASP A 789 -21.10 -5.53 -30.28
CA ASP A 789 -22.05 -6.46 -29.66
C ASP A 789 -22.88 -7.26 -30.69
N SER A 790 -22.93 -6.79 -31.94
CA SER A 790 -23.55 -7.46 -33.10
C SER A 790 -22.58 -8.35 -33.88
N ASN A 791 -21.40 -8.64 -33.33
CA ASN A 791 -20.33 -9.44 -33.93
C ASN A 791 -19.77 -8.87 -35.24
N ILE A 792 -19.76 -7.54 -35.37
CA ILE A 792 -19.13 -6.84 -36.51
C ILE A 792 -17.74 -6.41 -36.09
N ARG A 793 -16.71 -6.90 -36.80
CA ARG A 793 -15.32 -6.49 -36.57
C ARG A 793 -15.04 -5.15 -37.25
N LEU A 794 -14.86 -4.09 -36.45
CA LEU A 794 -14.53 -2.76 -36.99
C LEU A 794 -13.02 -2.55 -37.10
N THR A 795 -12.24 -3.23 -36.27
CA THR A 795 -10.77 -3.15 -36.21
C THR A 795 -10.18 -4.53 -35.97
N ASP A 796 -9.02 -4.82 -36.56
CA ASP A 796 -8.33 -6.10 -36.35
C ASP A 796 -7.80 -6.24 -34.91
N GLU A 797 -7.69 -7.48 -34.41
CA GLU A 797 -7.26 -7.76 -33.04
C GLU A 797 -5.86 -7.23 -32.74
N LYS A 798 -4.97 -7.23 -33.75
CA LYS A 798 -3.61 -6.73 -33.61
C LYS A 798 -3.61 -5.23 -33.31
N SER A 799 -4.44 -4.44 -33.98
CA SER A 799 -4.56 -3.00 -33.72
C SER A 799 -5.07 -2.70 -32.29
N ILE A 800 -5.98 -3.51 -31.75
CA ILE A 800 -6.42 -3.37 -30.34
C ILE A 800 -5.32 -3.82 -29.38
N HIS A 801 -4.64 -4.92 -29.69
CA HIS A 801 -3.50 -5.38 -28.91
C HIS A 801 -2.39 -4.33 -28.87
N ASP A 802 -2.04 -3.73 -30.01
CA ASP A 802 -1.04 -2.67 -30.11
C ASP A 802 -1.47 -1.41 -29.36
N LEU A 803 -2.77 -1.08 -29.32
CA LEU A 803 -3.32 0.01 -28.51
C LEU A 803 -2.97 -0.16 -27.02
N PHE A 804 -2.93 -1.41 -26.55
CA PHE A 804 -2.76 -1.76 -25.15
C PHE A 804 -1.29 -1.99 -24.75
N LEU A 805 -0.34 -2.06 -25.70
CA LEU A 805 1.08 -2.29 -25.40
C LEU A 805 1.81 -1.04 -24.89
N PRO A 806 2.75 -1.17 -23.94
CA PRO A 806 3.57 -0.06 -23.47
C PRO A 806 4.69 0.26 -24.46
N TRP A 807 4.47 1.30 -25.27
CA TRP A 807 5.41 1.71 -26.33
C TRP A 807 6.49 2.69 -25.87
N ILE A 808 6.28 3.35 -24.74
CA ILE A 808 7.27 4.16 -24.04
C ILE A 808 7.07 4.04 -22.54
N GLN A 809 8.17 3.99 -21.79
CA GLN A 809 8.13 4.02 -20.34
C GLN A 809 7.78 5.43 -19.86
N LEU A 810 6.87 5.52 -18.90
CA LEU A 810 6.61 6.77 -18.19
C LEU A 810 7.67 6.97 -17.11
N GLN A 811 8.24 8.17 -17.06
CA GLN A 811 8.98 8.62 -15.87
C GLN A 811 8.00 8.77 -14.71
N SER A 812 8.47 8.72 -13.45
CA SER A 812 7.60 8.86 -12.28
C SER A 812 6.66 10.07 -12.46
N SER A 813 5.37 9.80 -12.64
CA SER A 813 4.40 10.86 -12.89
C SER A 813 4.14 11.63 -11.60
N ASP A 814 3.62 12.86 -11.72
CA ASP A 814 3.13 13.58 -10.55
C ASP A 814 2.09 12.76 -9.78
N ILE A 815 1.36 11.85 -10.44
CA ILE A 815 0.42 10.91 -9.84
C ILE A 815 1.14 9.74 -9.13
N ASP A 816 2.22 9.19 -9.71
CA ASP A 816 3.05 8.17 -9.03
C ASP A 816 3.74 8.76 -7.80
N ASP A 817 4.25 9.99 -7.92
CA ASP A 817 4.76 10.77 -6.81
C ASP A 817 3.64 11.15 -5.83
N TYR A 818 2.44 11.40 -6.32
CA TYR A 818 1.27 11.69 -5.50
C TYR A 818 0.93 10.49 -4.63
N PHE A 819 0.64 9.34 -5.21
CA PHE A 819 0.30 8.12 -4.47
C PHE A 819 1.50 7.55 -3.71
N GLY A 820 2.73 7.76 -4.21
CA GLY A 820 3.97 7.32 -3.57
C GLY A 820 4.41 8.18 -2.38
N LYS A 821 4.07 9.47 -2.35
CA LYS A 821 4.38 10.40 -1.23
C LYS A 821 3.19 10.64 -0.29
N SER A 822 1.99 10.18 -0.63
CA SER A 822 0.79 10.32 0.20
C SER A 822 0.76 9.25 1.30
N SER A 823 1.12 9.64 2.52
CA SER A 823 1.05 8.79 3.71
C SER A 823 -0.38 8.30 3.96
N GLY A 824 -0.64 7.01 3.76
CA GLY A 824 -1.87 6.36 4.18
C GLY A 824 -2.91 6.11 3.09
N VAL A 825 -2.69 6.48 1.82
CA VAL A 825 -3.58 5.98 0.74
C VAL A 825 -3.38 4.46 0.65
N PRO A 826 -4.41 3.64 0.90
CA PRO A 826 -4.24 2.21 1.11
C PRO A 826 -3.97 1.41 -0.18
N TYR A 827 -4.13 1.97 -1.38
CA TYR A 827 -3.82 1.24 -2.62
C TYR A 827 -3.07 2.13 -3.59
N SER A 828 -1.99 1.59 -4.17
CA SER A 828 -1.21 2.27 -5.20
C SER A 828 -1.88 2.11 -6.56
N ARG A 829 -2.15 3.24 -7.19
CA ARG A 829 -2.49 3.36 -8.61
C ARG A 829 -1.21 3.84 -9.31
N THR A 830 -0.63 2.99 -10.15
CA THR A 830 0.68 3.26 -10.77
C THR A 830 0.56 3.33 -12.27
N TYR A 831 1.42 4.11 -12.92
CA TYR A 831 1.61 4.08 -14.36
C TYR A 831 3.05 3.71 -14.70
N SER A 832 3.20 2.72 -15.58
CA SER A 832 4.52 2.17 -15.95
C SER A 832 4.90 2.48 -17.40
N GLY A 833 3.91 2.71 -18.26
CA GLY A 833 4.14 3.02 -19.65
C GLY A 833 2.95 3.72 -20.30
N TYR A 834 3.17 4.21 -21.50
CA TYR A 834 2.15 4.81 -22.34
C TYR A 834 1.98 3.97 -23.61
N GLY A 835 0.74 3.59 -23.89
CA GLY A 835 0.32 2.93 -25.11
C GLY A 835 -0.11 3.93 -26.18
N LEU A 836 -1.00 3.50 -27.07
CA LEU A 836 -1.52 4.38 -28.12
C LEU A 836 -2.71 5.19 -27.58
N GLY A 837 -2.43 6.17 -26.72
CA GLY A 837 -3.45 7.04 -26.13
C GLY A 837 -3.99 6.57 -24.77
N LEU A 838 -3.27 5.66 -24.09
CA LEU A 838 -3.64 5.08 -22.81
C LEU A 838 -2.40 4.99 -21.91
N ASN A 839 -2.49 5.48 -20.68
CA ASN A 839 -1.56 5.12 -19.63
C ASN A 839 -1.77 3.66 -19.24
N ILE A 840 -0.68 2.93 -19.10
CA ILE A 840 -0.68 1.50 -18.79
C ILE A 840 -0.07 1.34 -17.41
N GLY A 841 -0.83 0.70 -16.55
CA GLY A 841 -0.53 0.72 -15.14
C GLY A 841 -1.12 -0.47 -14.40
N THR A 842 -1.09 -0.35 -13.08
CA THR A 842 -1.78 -1.28 -12.19
C THR A 842 -2.61 -0.53 -11.18
N TYR A 843 -3.79 -1.09 -10.88
CA TYR A 843 -4.58 -0.74 -9.71
C TYR A 843 -4.93 -2.04 -8.99
N ARG A 844 -4.51 -2.18 -7.74
CA ARG A 844 -4.62 -3.43 -6.95
C ARG A 844 -4.04 -4.66 -7.68
N GLY A 845 -2.92 -4.46 -8.38
CA GLY A 845 -2.27 -5.52 -9.15
C GLY A 845 -2.98 -5.94 -10.43
N HIS A 846 -4.20 -5.45 -10.69
CA HIS A 846 -4.86 -5.63 -11.98
C HIS A 846 -4.32 -4.64 -13.00
N ARG A 847 -4.10 -5.12 -14.22
CA ARG A 847 -3.65 -4.27 -15.32
C ARG A 847 -4.76 -3.29 -15.64
N ILE A 848 -4.45 -2.01 -15.54
CA ILE A 848 -5.32 -0.94 -15.99
C ILE A 848 -4.78 -0.31 -17.26
N LEU A 849 -5.70 0.03 -18.15
CA LEU A 849 -5.48 0.95 -19.24
C LEU A 849 -6.34 2.17 -18.98
N GLU A 850 -5.73 3.33 -18.85
CA GLU A 850 -6.41 4.52 -18.38
C GLU A 850 -5.97 5.77 -19.11
N GLU A 851 -6.93 6.64 -19.41
CA GLU A 851 -6.64 7.97 -19.93
C GLU A 851 -7.59 8.98 -19.31
N THR A 852 -7.06 10.16 -19.01
CA THR A 852 -7.81 11.26 -18.42
C THR A 852 -8.11 12.30 -19.47
N GLY A 853 -9.32 12.85 -19.44
CA GLY A 853 -9.77 13.83 -20.41
C GLY A 853 -9.91 15.19 -19.77
N ASN A 854 -9.10 16.16 -20.20
CA ASN A 854 -9.15 17.52 -19.68
C ASN A 854 -9.33 18.52 -20.83
N VAL A 855 -10.42 19.27 -20.78
CA VAL A 855 -10.66 20.48 -21.60
C VAL A 855 -11.33 21.52 -20.70
N PHE A 856 -11.26 22.81 -21.03
CA PHE A 856 -11.77 23.86 -20.14
C PHE A 856 -13.21 23.60 -19.71
N GLY A 857 -13.44 23.51 -18.41
CA GLY A 857 -14.76 23.25 -17.83
C GLY A 857 -15.27 21.80 -17.83
N TYR A 858 -14.57 20.85 -18.47
CA TYR A 858 -14.94 19.44 -18.51
C TYR A 858 -13.81 18.54 -18.04
N ARG A 859 -14.19 17.42 -17.43
CA ARG A 859 -13.27 16.39 -17.01
C ARG A 859 -13.83 15.01 -17.28
N SER A 860 -12.99 14.08 -17.69
CA SER A 860 -13.37 12.68 -17.84
C SER A 860 -12.25 11.72 -17.47
N LEU A 861 -12.62 10.46 -17.26
CA LEU A 861 -11.73 9.36 -16.95
C LEU A 861 -12.32 8.09 -17.58
N MET A 862 -11.50 7.34 -18.31
CA MET A 862 -11.83 5.98 -18.73
C MET A 862 -10.80 5.02 -18.15
N THR A 863 -11.26 3.98 -17.46
CA THR A 863 -10.40 2.93 -16.89
C THR A 863 -10.88 1.58 -17.43
N LEU A 864 -10.00 0.84 -18.08
CA LEU A 864 -10.26 -0.52 -18.58
C LEU A 864 -9.42 -1.53 -17.81
N PHE A 865 -10.01 -2.68 -17.51
CA PHE A 865 -9.37 -3.88 -16.98
C PHE A 865 -9.56 -5.01 -17.99
N PRO A 866 -8.69 -5.14 -19.00
CA PRO A 866 -8.85 -6.14 -20.07
C PRO A 866 -8.91 -7.57 -19.53
N ASP A 867 -8.14 -7.88 -18.50
CA ASP A 867 -8.09 -9.20 -17.84
C ASP A 867 -9.35 -9.53 -17.04
N LYS A 868 -10.20 -8.54 -16.78
CA LYS A 868 -11.45 -8.66 -16.02
C LYS A 868 -12.70 -8.36 -16.83
N ASN A 869 -12.54 -8.05 -18.11
CA ASN A 869 -13.61 -7.57 -18.98
C ASN A 869 -14.47 -6.49 -18.28
N LEU A 870 -13.81 -5.52 -17.66
CA LEU A 870 -14.42 -4.43 -16.90
C LEU A 870 -13.98 -3.08 -17.48
N GLY A 871 -14.93 -2.18 -17.68
CA GLY A 871 -14.70 -0.81 -18.13
C GLY A 871 -15.48 0.18 -17.27
N ILE A 872 -14.86 1.31 -16.94
CA ILE A 872 -15.43 2.36 -16.12
C ILE A 872 -15.23 3.68 -16.85
N PHE A 873 -16.30 4.45 -17.03
CA PHE A 873 -16.23 5.81 -17.57
C PHE A 873 -16.90 6.79 -16.61
N ILE A 874 -16.19 7.88 -16.32
CA ILE A 874 -16.64 8.94 -15.43
C ILE A 874 -16.46 10.27 -16.16
N SER A 875 -17.48 11.13 -16.16
CA SER A 875 -17.36 12.51 -16.67
C SER A 875 -18.05 13.51 -15.76
N SER A 876 -17.52 14.73 -15.68
CA SER A 876 -18.02 15.80 -14.83
C SER A 876 -17.75 17.19 -15.43
N THR A 877 -18.56 18.17 -15.07
CA THR A 877 -18.29 19.60 -15.34
C THR A 877 -17.74 20.27 -14.08
N GLY A 878 -16.94 21.32 -14.23
CA GLY A 878 -16.29 22.02 -13.12
C GLY A 878 -14.77 21.87 -13.07
N GLU A 879 -14.16 22.52 -12.09
CA GLU A 879 -12.76 22.25 -11.74
C GLU A 879 -12.69 21.11 -10.72
N ASP A 880 -12.11 19.99 -11.14
CA ASP A 880 -11.55 19.02 -10.21
C ASP A 880 -10.10 19.42 -9.96
N ASP A 881 -9.85 20.03 -8.80
CA ASP A 881 -8.58 20.68 -8.46
C ASP A 881 -7.37 19.76 -8.47
N ASP A 882 -7.53 18.43 -8.57
CA ASP A 882 -6.40 17.50 -8.54
C ASP A 882 -6.60 16.19 -9.36
N GLU A 883 -7.63 16.02 -10.21
CA GLU A 883 -7.94 14.73 -10.92
C GLU A 883 -8.33 13.54 -10.00
N LEU A 884 -8.00 13.65 -8.72
CA LEU A 884 -8.14 12.66 -7.66
C LEU A 884 -9.57 12.19 -7.41
N PHE A 885 -10.58 13.05 -7.60
CA PHE A 885 -11.95 12.65 -7.33
C PHE A 885 -12.41 11.56 -8.31
N ARG A 886 -12.15 11.74 -9.60
CA ARG A 886 -12.48 10.72 -10.61
C ARG A 886 -11.66 9.46 -10.41
N LEU A 887 -10.38 9.59 -10.08
CA LEU A 887 -9.54 8.44 -9.75
C LEU A 887 -10.08 7.67 -8.53
N ALA A 888 -10.54 8.37 -7.49
CA ALA A 888 -11.14 7.75 -6.31
C ALA A 888 -12.47 7.06 -6.66
N VAL A 889 -13.35 7.71 -7.43
CA VAL A 889 -14.59 7.07 -7.90
C VAL A 889 -14.30 5.84 -8.76
N SER A 890 -13.33 5.92 -9.67
CA SER A 890 -12.89 4.77 -10.48
C SER A 890 -12.32 3.65 -9.60
N SER A 891 -11.47 3.97 -8.62
CA SER A 891 -10.92 3.02 -7.65
C SER A 891 -12.02 2.32 -6.84
N TYR A 892 -13.01 3.06 -6.33
CA TYR A 892 -14.15 2.51 -5.60
C TYR A 892 -14.98 1.53 -6.45
N ILE A 893 -15.29 1.91 -7.69
CA ILE A 893 -16.03 1.06 -8.63
C ILE A 893 -15.19 -0.17 -9.01
N SER A 894 -13.89 0.03 -9.24
CA SER A 894 -12.95 -1.04 -9.57
C SER A 894 -12.91 -2.09 -8.46
N ASP A 895 -12.88 -1.66 -7.20
CA ASP A 895 -12.93 -2.57 -6.05
C ASP A 895 -14.23 -3.37 -6.05
N LEU A 896 -15.35 -2.65 -6.15
CA LEU A 896 -16.67 -3.22 -6.07
C LEU A 896 -16.94 -4.27 -7.16
N TYR A 897 -16.45 -4.07 -8.39
CA TYR A 897 -16.66 -4.98 -9.54
C TYR A 897 -15.53 -5.96 -9.79
N ASN A 898 -14.38 -5.80 -9.14
CA ASN A 898 -13.33 -6.83 -9.07
C ASN A 898 -13.47 -7.73 -7.82
N GLU A 899 -14.57 -7.59 -7.08
CA GLU A 899 -14.89 -8.37 -5.87
C GLU A 899 -13.87 -8.18 -4.74
N GLU A 900 -13.26 -7.00 -4.73
CA GLU A 900 -12.37 -6.54 -3.69
C GLU A 900 -13.15 -5.65 -2.71
N GLU A 901 -12.81 -5.67 -1.41
CA GLU A 901 -13.44 -4.75 -0.46
C GLU A 901 -13.06 -3.30 -0.80
N PRO A 902 -14.04 -2.40 -1.06
CA PRO A 902 -13.72 -1.02 -1.39
C PRO A 902 -13.14 -0.28 -0.20
N TRP A 903 -11.95 0.29 -0.39
CA TRP A 903 -11.25 1.07 0.65
C TRP A 903 -11.72 2.51 0.72
N LEU A 904 -12.45 2.93 -0.31
CA LEU A 904 -13.18 4.18 -0.35
C LEU A 904 -14.64 3.91 0.04
N ASN A 905 -15.25 4.90 0.68
CA ASN A 905 -16.69 4.95 0.94
C ASN A 905 -17.19 6.35 0.59
N SER A 906 -18.49 6.62 0.76
CA SER A 906 -19.06 7.92 0.40
C SER A 906 -18.36 9.10 1.06
N THR A 907 -17.89 8.94 2.30
CA THR A 907 -17.17 9.97 3.06
C THR A 907 -15.75 10.15 2.55
N LEU A 908 -15.03 9.05 2.31
CA LEU A 908 -13.67 9.11 1.79
C LEU A 908 -13.64 9.59 0.34
N LEU A 909 -14.58 9.21 -0.53
CA LEU A 909 -14.71 9.77 -1.88
C LEU A 909 -14.90 11.29 -1.85
N CYS A 910 -15.66 11.77 -0.87
CA CYS A 910 -15.92 13.17 -0.60
C CYS A 910 -14.66 13.93 -0.18
N SER A 911 -13.91 13.37 0.78
CA SER A 911 -12.76 14.02 1.39
C SER A 911 -11.44 13.72 0.70
N PHE A 912 -11.40 12.75 -0.23
CA PHE A 912 -10.19 12.29 -0.90
C PHE A 912 -9.44 13.49 -1.49
N PRO A 913 -8.17 13.69 -1.13
CA PRO A 913 -7.26 12.74 -0.49
C PRO A 913 -7.18 12.76 1.04
N ARG A 914 -7.98 13.56 1.75
CA ARG A 914 -8.01 13.52 3.22
C ARG A 914 -8.68 12.23 3.70
N PRO A 915 -8.15 11.58 4.76
CA PRO A 915 -7.08 12.06 5.65
C PRO A 915 -5.64 11.76 5.18
N PHE A 916 -5.48 11.02 4.08
CA PHE A 916 -4.20 10.51 3.57
C PHE A 916 -3.19 11.59 3.13
N ARG A 917 -3.65 12.83 2.94
CA ARG A 917 -2.77 13.99 2.77
C ARG A 917 -3.34 15.21 3.49
N SER A 918 -2.59 15.73 4.46
CA SER A 918 -2.99 16.89 5.30
C SER A 918 -2.84 18.24 4.59
N ASN A 919 -1.96 18.32 3.60
CA ASN A 919 -1.74 19.52 2.81
C ASN A 919 -2.54 19.45 1.51
N ALA A 920 -3.76 20.00 1.51
CA ALA A 920 -4.32 20.49 0.26
C ALA A 920 -3.37 21.57 -0.28
N PRO A 921 -3.05 21.61 -1.59
CA PRO A 921 -2.28 22.71 -2.14
C PRO A 921 -2.95 24.02 -1.72
N LYS A 922 -2.24 24.87 -0.97
CA LYS A 922 -2.78 26.17 -0.58
C LYS A 922 -3.00 26.95 -1.88
N ARG A 923 -4.25 27.18 -2.25
CA ARG A 923 -4.61 28.17 -3.26
C ARG A 923 -4.11 29.52 -2.78
N ARG A 924 -2.97 29.94 -3.33
CA ARG A 924 -2.55 31.33 -3.22
C ARG A 924 -3.48 32.08 -4.16
N SER A 925 -4.45 32.82 -3.63
CA SER A 925 -5.02 33.91 -4.40
C SER A 925 -3.84 34.79 -4.82
N ARG A 926 -3.60 34.88 -6.13
CA ARG A 926 -2.64 35.85 -6.60
C ARG A 926 -3.31 37.19 -6.44
N TYR A 927 -2.86 37.95 -5.45
CA TYR A 927 -3.15 39.37 -5.43
C TYR A 927 -2.60 39.98 -6.71
N ILE A 928 -3.52 40.41 -7.58
CA ILE A 928 -3.21 41.20 -8.77
C ILE A 928 -3.41 42.65 -8.34
N PRO A 929 -2.33 43.43 -8.19
CA PRO A 929 -2.46 44.85 -7.87
C PRO A 929 -3.23 45.56 -8.98
N ASN A 930 -4.14 46.46 -8.61
CA ASN A 930 -4.88 47.25 -9.59
C ASN A 930 -4.15 48.55 -9.98
N ASP A 931 -3.28 49.10 -9.11
CA ASP A 931 -2.81 50.49 -9.24
C ASP A 931 -1.28 50.64 -9.17
N VAL A 932 -0.53 49.86 -9.95
CA VAL A 932 0.94 49.98 -10.03
C VAL A 932 1.34 50.76 -11.28
N PRO A 933 1.91 51.98 -11.16
CA PRO A 933 2.24 52.81 -12.32
C PRO A 933 3.37 52.20 -13.15
N LEU A 934 3.33 52.42 -14.47
CA LEU A 934 4.38 52.03 -15.41
C LEU A 934 5.74 52.61 -15.02
N GLY A 935 6.80 51.89 -15.39
CA GLY A 935 8.18 52.25 -15.00
C GLY A 935 8.80 53.20 -16.01
N ARG A 936 8.20 53.24 -17.20
CA ARG A 936 8.61 53.91 -18.42
C ARG A 936 7.36 54.46 -19.13
N PRO A 937 7.53 55.36 -20.12
CA PRO A 937 6.46 55.77 -21.02
C PRO A 937 5.73 54.55 -21.62
N ILE A 938 4.42 54.66 -21.82
CA ILE A 938 3.59 53.53 -22.27
C ILE A 938 3.98 53.07 -23.68
N GLU A 939 4.48 54.01 -24.49
CA GLU A 939 4.93 53.82 -25.86
C GLU A 939 6.14 52.89 -25.97
N ASP A 940 6.96 52.81 -24.92
CA ASP A 940 8.12 51.91 -24.88
C ASP A 940 7.69 50.43 -24.98
N TYR A 941 6.52 50.10 -24.42
CA TYR A 941 5.97 48.75 -24.37
C TYR A 941 5.13 48.40 -25.61
N THR A 942 4.58 49.39 -26.31
CA THR A 942 3.67 49.13 -27.44
C THR A 942 4.42 48.78 -28.72
N GLY A 943 3.86 47.89 -29.52
CA GLY A 943 4.43 47.48 -30.81
C GLY A 943 4.14 46.01 -31.14
N THR A 944 4.61 45.57 -32.29
CA THR A 944 4.57 44.16 -32.68
C THR A 944 5.87 43.47 -32.24
N TYR A 945 5.76 42.32 -31.59
CA TYR A 945 6.89 41.51 -31.17
C TYR A 945 6.82 40.17 -31.88
N HIS A 946 7.94 39.76 -32.48
CA HIS A 946 8.03 38.57 -33.29
C HIS A 946 8.81 37.46 -32.58
N HIS A 947 8.29 36.23 -32.64
CA HIS A 947 9.03 35.03 -32.34
C HIS A 947 8.92 34.05 -33.51
N GLU A 948 9.99 33.31 -33.81
CA GLU A 948 10.02 32.45 -35.01
C GLU A 948 8.91 31.37 -34.98
N VAL A 949 8.65 30.76 -33.81
CA VAL A 949 7.67 29.67 -33.63
C VAL A 949 6.25 30.19 -33.41
N PHE A 950 6.11 31.16 -32.50
CA PHE A 950 4.81 31.68 -32.08
C PHE A 950 4.31 32.78 -33.02
N ARG A 951 5.16 33.29 -33.93
CA ARG A 951 4.86 34.43 -34.80
C ARG A 951 4.61 35.69 -33.97
N ASP A 952 3.81 36.59 -34.53
CA ASP A 952 3.64 37.93 -34.01
C ASP A 952 2.65 37.95 -32.85
N LEU A 953 2.99 38.71 -31.82
CA LEU A 953 2.04 39.25 -30.85
C LEU A 953 2.09 40.77 -30.90
N THR A 954 0.99 41.42 -30.56
CA THR A 954 0.90 42.89 -30.59
C THR A 954 0.59 43.41 -29.20
N VAL A 955 1.36 44.38 -28.73
CA VAL A 955 1.08 45.12 -27.50
C VAL A 955 0.53 46.50 -27.87
N THR A 956 -0.68 46.81 -27.46
CA THR A 956 -1.35 48.10 -27.66
C THR A 956 -1.61 48.79 -26.32
N ALA A 957 -1.87 50.10 -26.37
CA ALA A 957 -2.29 50.90 -25.24
C ALA A 957 -3.70 51.42 -25.49
N GLU A 958 -4.62 51.12 -24.58
CA GLU A 958 -6.00 51.62 -24.58
C GLU A 958 -6.32 52.16 -23.20
N GLU A 959 -6.80 53.40 -23.10
CA GLU A 959 -7.18 54.02 -21.80
C GLU A 959 -6.08 53.94 -20.71
N ASN A 960 -4.81 54.17 -21.09
CA ASN A 960 -3.63 54.02 -20.22
C ASN A 960 -3.37 52.60 -19.69
N GLN A 961 -4.01 51.58 -20.27
CA GLN A 961 -3.84 50.17 -19.93
C GLN A 961 -3.21 49.42 -21.11
N LEU A 962 -2.13 48.67 -20.83
CA LEU A 962 -1.48 47.83 -21.83
C LEU A 962 -2.32 46.57 -22.10
N LYS A 963 -2.47 46.22 -23.38
CA LYS A 963 -3.11 44.98 -23.85
C LYS A 963 -2.15 44.23 -24.77
N LEU A 964 -2.08 42.91 -24.62
CA LEU A 964 -1.32 42.01 -25.48
C LEU A 964 -2.32 41.14 -26.25
N THR A 965 -2.24 41.13 -27.58
CA THR A 965 -3.07 40.26 -28.43
C THR A 965 -2.19 39.21 -29.09
N TYR A 966 -2.63 37.96 -28.99
CA TYR A 966 -1.99 36.82 -29.62
C TYR A 966 -3.05 35.88 -30.21
N GLY A 967 -3.03 35.73 -31.53
CA GLY A 967 -4.07 35.02 -32.28
C GLY A 967 -5.46 35.56 -31.97
N TYR A 968 -6.41 34.68 -31.62
CA TYR A 968 -7.79 35.08 -31.32
C TYR A 968 -8.02 35.54 -29.86
N VAL A 969 -6.96 35.67 -29.04
CA VAL A 969 -7.09 36.06 -27.62
C VAL A 969 -6.36 37.37 -27.33
N THR A 970 -7.06 38.26 -26.62
CA THR A 970 -6.49 39.47 -26.03
C THR A 970 -6.30 39.28 -24.53
N PHE A 971 -5.21 39.85 -24.01
CA PHE A 971 -4.83 39.84 -22.61
C PHE A 971 -4.64 41.27 -22.10
N GLU A 972 -5.18 41.60 -20.94
CA GLU A 972 -4.86 42.80 -20.20
C GLU A 972 -3.52 42.61 -19.45
N LEU A 973 -2.62 43.59 -19.54
CA LEU A 973 -1.30 43.54 -18.88
C LEU A 973 -1.27 44.40 -17.61
N ARG A 974 -1.41 43.78 -16.44
CA ARG A 974 -1.35 44.51 -15.15
C ARG A 974 0.01 44.45 -14.53
N LYS A 975 0.58 45.61 -14.18
CA LYS A 975 1.94 45.66 -13.65
C LYS A 975 2.05 45.00 -12.27
N ARG A 976 3.09 44.18 -12.08
CA ARG A 976 3.22 43.32 -10.89
C ARG A 976 3.75 44.07 -9.67
N ALA A 977 4.76 44.92 -9.84
CA ALA A 977 5.40 45.66 -8.76
C ALA A 977 6.10 46.93 -9.26
N LYS A 978 6.20 47.94 -8.38
CA LYS A 978 6.92 49.20 -8.65
C LYS A 978 8.40 48.91 -8.93
N GLY A 979 8.95 49.52 -9.98
CA GLY A 979 10.36 49.32 -10.39
C GLY A 979 10.67 48.00 -11.11
N SER A 980 9.68 47.14 -11.36
CA SER A 980 9.85 45.93 -12.18
C SER A 980 9.18 46.07 -13.55
N GLU A 981 9.76 45.49 -14.59
CA GLU A 981 9.16 45.39 -15.92
C GLU A 981 8.36 44.09 -16.12
N LYS A 982 7.80 43.57 -15.01
CA LYS A 982 7.00 42.34 -14.98
C LYS A 982 5.52 42.68 -14.89
N PHE A 983 4.71 42.01 -15.69
CA PHE A 983 3.26 42.18 -15.77
C PHE A 983 2.55 40.83 -15.63
N TYR A 984 1.33 40.88 -15.12
CA TYR A 984 0.35 39.81 -15.22
C TYR A 984 -0.37 39.93 -16.56
N MET A 985 -0.38 38.85 -17.33
CA MET A 985 -1.11 38.69 -18.58
C MET A 985 -2.44 37.99 -18.28
N ILE A 986 -3.56 38.71 -18.37
CA ILE A 986 -4.90 38.29 -17.93
C ILE A 986 -5.83 38.24 -19.14
N ALA A 987 -6.38 37.07 -19.48
CA ALA A 987 -7.23 36.95 -20.66
C ALA A 987 -8.53 37.75 -20.51
N VAL A 988 -9.06 38.26 -21.63
CA VAL A 988 -10.36 38.93 -21.71
C VAL A 988 -11.26 38.25 -22.75
N GLY A 989 -12.52 38.70 -22.87
CA GLY A 989 -13.47 38.16 -23.83
C GLY A 989 -13.84 36.69 -23.56
N SER A 990 -13.97 35.90 -24.63
CA SER A 990 -14.37 34.49 -24.57
C SER A 990 -13.40 33.59 -23.77
N ALA A 991 -12.13 34.02 -23.63
CA ALA A 991 -11.09 33.30 -22.91
C ALA A 991 -10.94 33.71 -21.43
N LYS A 992 -11.66 34.74 -20.96
CA LYS A 992 -11.46 35.42 -19.66
C LYS A 992 -11.35 34.47 -18.47
N HIS A 993 -12.28 33.54 -18.35
CA HIS A 993 -12.31 32.60 -17.23
C HIS A 993 -11.54 31.31 -17.52
N ALA A 994 -11.29 30.99 -18.80
CA ALA A 994 -10.62 29.77 -19.20
C ALA A 994 -9.10 29.82 -18.97
N LEU A 995 -8.44 30.93 -19.30
CA LEU A 995 -7.00 31.09 -19.20
C LEU A 995 -6.58 31.78 -17.89
N LYS A 996 -5.92 31.04 -17.01
CA LYS A 996 -5.41 31.59 -15.73
C LYS A 996 -4.31 32.65 -15.98
N PRO A 997 -4.24 33.72 -15.15
CA PRO A 997 -3.23 34.77 -15.31
C PRO A 997 -1.79 34.25 -15.34
N ARG A 998 -1.00 34.70 -16.31
CA ARG A 998 0.43 34.37 -16.48
C ARG A 998 1.31 35.60 -16.28
N THR A 999 2.62 35.41 -16.29
CA THR A 999 3.58 36.51 -16.16
C THR A 999 4.28 36.75 -17.49
N VAL A 1000 4.44 38.01 -17.83
CA VAL A 1000 5.26 38.49 -18.95
C VAL A 1000 6.27 39.50 -18.42
N GLU A 1001 7.45 39.52 -19.00
CA GLU A 1001 8.52 40.46 -18.63
C GLU A 1001 9.01 41.20 -19.86
N PHE A 1002 9.03 42.52 -19.78
CA PHE A 1002 9.67 43.36 -20.80
C PHE A 1002 11.13 43.55 -20.45
N ARG A 1003 12.02 43.40 -21.43
CA ARG A 1003 13.49 43.47 -21.25
C ARG A 1003 14.14 44.32 -22.35
N GLU A 1004 15.36 44.74 -22.05
CA GLU A 1004 16.32 45.24 -23.04
C GLU A 1004 17.31 44.11 -23.37
N THR A 1005 17.71 43.94 -24.63
CA THR A 1005 18.76 42.97 -25.00
C THR A 1005 20.12 43.35 -24.41
N GLU A 1006 20.86 42.38 -23.87
CA GLU A 1006 22.22 42.58 -23.33
C GLU A 1006 23.22 43.16 -24.35
N ALA A 1007 22.99 42.91 -25.64
CA ALA A 1007 23.90 43.29 -26.72
C ALA A 1007 23.95 44.80 -26.99
N ASN A 1008 23.07 45.60 -26.40
CA ASN A 1008 23.04 47.05 -26.59
C ASN A 1008 22.25 47.69 -25.45
N ARG A 1009 22.95 48.29 -24.48
CA ARG A 1009 22.36 49.14 -23.42
C ARG A 1009 21.79 50.43 -24.02
N THR A 1010 20.80 50.30 -24.90
CA THR A 1010 20.20 51.39 -25.67
C THR A 1010 19.12 52.14 -24.88
N GLY A 1011 18.65 51.59 -23.75
CA GLY A 1011 17.61 52.21 -22.93
C GLY A 1011 16.18 51.97 -23.43
N TYR A 1012 15.96 51.08 -24.42
CA TYR A 1012 14.65 50.80 -25.01
C TYR A 1012 14.24 49.34 -24.82
N ILE A 1013 12.98 49.13 -24.43
CA ILE A 1013 12.37 47.80 -24.37
C ILE A 1013 12.25 47.25 -25.79
N ASN A 1014 12.94 46.14 -26.05
CA ASN A 1014 12.92 45.46 -27.34
C ASN A 1014 12.62 43.97 -27.24
N VAL A 1015 12.42 43.44 -26.03
CA VAL A 1015 12.08 42.03 -25.82
C VAL A 1015 10.87 41.90 -24.89
N VAL A 1016 9.96 40.99 -25.26
CA VAL A 1016 8.87 40.49 -24.42
C VAL A 1016 9.13 39.02 -24.14
N HIS A 1017 9.48 38.70 -22.90
CA HIS A 1017 9.71 37.34 -22.43
C HIS A 1017 8.44 36.74 -21.83
N ILE A 1018 8.00 35.59 -22.32
CA ILE A 1018 6.79 34.91 -21.84
C ILE A 1018 7.09 33.47 -21.47
N ASN A 1019 7.14 33.18 -20.16
CA ASN A 1019 7.40 31.83 -19.65
C ASN A 1019 6.39 30.78 -20.13
N SER A 1020 5.11 31.13 -20.22
CA SER A 1020 4.07 30.18 -20.64
C SER A 1020 4.10 29.83 -22.13
N PHE A 1021 4.93 30.52 -22.92
CA PHE A 1021 5.18 30.26 -24.34
C PHE A 1021 6.56 29.61 -24.45
N GLU A 1022 6.80 28.53 -23.70
CA GLU A 1022 8.03 27.75 -23.76
C GLU A 1022 9.28 28.61 -23.50
N ASP A 1023 9.17 29.52 -22.52
CA ASP A 1023 10.21 30.49 -22.14
C ASP A 1023 10.75 31.33 -23.32
N SER A 1024 9.87 31.70 -24.26
CA SER A 1024 10.24 32.42 -25.48
C SER A 1024 10.43 33.92 -25.27
N ASP A 1025 11.45 34.46 -25.97
CA ASP A 1025 11.69 35.89 -26.14
C ASP A 1025 11.13 36.36 -27.49
N PHE A 1026 10.16 37.26 -27.46
CA PHE A 1026 9.65 37.93 -28.65
C PHE A 1026 10.40 39.24 -28.84
N VAL A 1027 10.97 39.45 -30.02
CA VAL A 1027 11.76 40.64 -30.33
C VAL A 1027 10.89 41.68 -31.02
N LYS A 1028 10.93 42.93 -30.55
CA LYS A 1028 10.16 44.04 -31.12
C LYS A 1028 10.56 44.22 -32.58
N VAL A 1029 9.59 44.15 -33.47
CA VAL A 1029 9.76 44.43 -34.90
C VAL A 1029 9.90 45.95 -35.02
N PRO A 1030 10.97 46.47 -35.66
CA PRO A 1030 11.10 47.90 -35.90
C PRO A 1030 9.89 48.39 -36.70
N ASP A 1031 9.36 49.56 -36.34
CA ASP A 1031 8.40 50.27 -37.19
C ASP A 1031 9.14 50.68 -38.47
N ILE A 1032 9.13 49.81 -39.48
CA ILE A 1032 9.66 50.14 -40.79
C ILE A 1032 8.63 51.08 -41.41
N ASP A 1033 8.96 52.37 -41.42
CA ASP A 1033 8.26 53.36 -42.23
C ASP A 1033 8.42 52.99 -43.70
N THR A 1034 7.43 52.25 -44.21
CA THR A 1034 7.37 51.79 -45.60
C THR A 1034 7.27 52.96 -46.60
N SER A 1035 7.07 54.20 -46.15
CA SER A 1035 7.15 55.39 -47.02
C SER A 1035 8.58 55.68 -47.52
N SER A 1036 9.60 55.05 -46.92
CA SER A 1036 11.02 55.27 -47.23
C SER A 1036 11.70 54.13 -48.02
N LEU A 1037 11.00 53.02 -48.29
CA LEU A 1037 11.57 51.90 -49.04
C LEU A 1037 11.61 52.18 -50.55
N ILE A 1038 12.80 52.57 -51.02
CA ILE A 1038 13.15 52.60 -52.44
C ILE A 1038 13.05 51.15 -52.98
N PRO A 1039 12.31 50.89 -54.07
CA PRO A 1039 12.13 49.54 -54.59
C PRO A 1039 13.44 49.06 -55.23
N ILE A 1040 14.21 48.27 -54.49
CA ILE A 1040 15.35 47.53 -55.06
C ILE A 1040 14.79 46.27 -55.74
N LYS A 1041 14.67 46.35 -57.07
CA LYS A 1041 14.58 45.18 -57.96
C LYS A 1041 15.84 44.33 -57.78
N ILE A 1042 15.71 43.12 -57.23
CA ILE A 1042 16.69 42.05 -57.45
C ILE A 1042 15.95 40.84 -58.04
N TRP A 1043 16.67 40.15 -58.91
CA TRP A 1043 16.23 39.35 -60.04
C TRP A 1043 15.78 37.94 -59.68
N ARG A 1044 15.02 37.35 -60.62
CA ARG A 1044 14.37 36.03 -60.65
C ARG A 1044 15.21 34.85 -60.16
#